data_AF-R9I714-F1
#
_entry.id   AF-R9I714-F1
#
_cell.length_a   1.000
_cell.length_b   1.000
_cell.length_c   1.000
_cell.angle_alpha   90.00
_cell.angle_beta   90.00
_cell.angle_gamma   90.00
#
_symmetry.space_group_name_H-M   'P 1'
#
loop_
_entity.id
_entity.type
_entity.pdbx_description
1 polymer ?
#
loop_
_entity_poly.entity_id
_entity_poly.type
_entity_poly.pdbx_seq_one_letter_code
_entity_poly.pdbx_strand_id
1 'polypeptide(L)'
;MKITLIRKDEEQGTETLSLCDTDAFFEKIKTEPQTAHVSGLREVLPRLEGSSARYTHIDKLPRVYPAVEYTRKQKGEKRMKHYNGLVQLEVNRLADLYEVEYVKRQVEQLPQTFAAFCGSSGRSVKIWVRFARPDGSLPTTGQEALLFHANAYRLAVTCYQPMLPFGITLKEPDLMQSCRMTVDEQPYYNPAAVPFCIEQPLALPDEETFRQRKQSSESAPERMKPGCKSMQTFALMYQSARKRALAEMENWKSDDGLEPLLPHLIEQCFKAGIPEEEAVRRTLMHYFHETDTETIRMTFGNGYREMKGFGEKGGLSKEQEATFLLEEFLKRRYEFRFNTVLDEVEYRQRDSIHFYFKPMEKRIRNSIALCALKEGLQVWDRDIDRFLSSDFVPLYNPVEEYLCDLPRWDGTDRIRALARLVPCDNPHWEELFYRWFLGMVAHWRGMDRQHGNSTSPLLVGAQGFRKSTYCRILLPPELRFGYADSLDFSSKQEAERALGRFFLINLDEFDQITVNQQGFLKHLLQKPVANLRKPYGTSVRELRRYASFIGTSNQKDLLTDPTGSRRFICIEVTAPIDTNVTIDYRQLYAQAMQLLYKNERYWLNDENEEVLRKNNTEFEQISPLEQLFKCHFSSATIEKKAEWLTAMEIFNDLQKHTREKLSINKINWFGRILRKLDIPQKASSKGTLYHVVKLE
;
A
#
# COMPACT_ATOMS: atom_id res chain seq x y z
N MET A 1 -18.14 -26.51 -19.17
CA MET A 1 -17.21 -25.51 -18.60
C MET A 1 -16.37 -26.23 -17.55
N LYS A 2 -15.09 -25.90 -17.37
CA LYS A 2 -14.25 -26.54 -16.36
C LYS A 2 -13.91 -25.58 -15.23
N ILE A 3 -13.84 -26.10 -14.01
CA ILE A 3 -13.45 -25.36 -12.80
C ILE A 3 -12.19 -25.97 -12.20
N THR A 4 -11.43 -25.16 -11.46
CA THR A 4 -10.19 -25.64 -10.84
C THR A 4 -10.45 -26.19 -9.44
N LEU A 5 -9.92 -27.38 -9.16
CA LEU A 5 -9.85 -27.98 -7.83
C LEU A 5 -8.40 -28.00 -7.35
N ILE A 6 -8.12 -27.38 -6.20
CA ILE A 6 -6.80 -27.37 -5.57
C ILE A 6 -6.87 -28.07 -4.23
N ARG A 7 -6.02 -29.08 -4.05
CA ARG A 7 -5.83 -29.76 -2.77
C ARG A 7 -4.42 -29.46 -2.26
N LYS A 8 -4.30 -29.11 -0.98
CA LYS A 8 -3.01 -28.88 -0.32
C LYS A 8 -2.73 -30.06 0.59
N ASP A 9 -1.59 -30.70 0.40
CA ASP A 9 -1.06 -31.70 1.32
C ASP A 9 -0.20 -30.97 2.36
N GLU A 10 -0.68 -30.90 3.61
CA GLU A 10 0.02 -30.19 4.68
C GLU A 10 1.26 -30.96 5.17
N GLU A 11 1.33 -32.28 4.99
CA GLU A 11 2.45 -33.12 5.42
C GLU A 11 3.64 -33.01 4.46
N GLN A 12 3.36 -32.93 3.16
CA GLN A 12 4.40 -32.84 2.12
C GLN A 12 4.64 -31.42 1.60
N GLY A 13 3.81 -30.45 2.00
CA GLY A 13 3.86 -29.07 1.49
C GLY A 13 3.56 -28.97 -0.01
N THR A 14 3.03 -30.03 -0.63
CA THR A 14 2.72 -30.08 -2.06
C THR A 14 1.27 -29.71 -2.31
N GLU A 15 1.02 -28.94 -3.36
CA GLU A 15 -0.34 -28.75 -3.86
C GLU A 15 -0.58 -29.79 -4.96
N THR A 16 -1.83 -30.16 -5.21
CA THR A 16 -2.29 -30.85 -6.43
C THR A 16 -3.38 -30.02 -7.09
N LEU A 17 -3.32 -29.90 -8.42
CA LEU A 17 -4.26 -29.11 -9.22
C LEU A 17 -4.95 -30.05 -10.20
N SER A 18 -6.28 -30.00 -10.25
CA SER A 18 -7.09 -30.75 -11.21
C SER A 18 -8.19 -29.86 -11.79
N LEU A 19 -8.61 -30.16 -13.02
CA LEU A 19 -9.76 -29.52 -13.65
C LEU A 19 -10.96 -30.47 -13.58
N CYS A 20 -12.13 -29.94 -13.26
CA CYS A 20 -13.38 -30.69 -13.15
C CYS A 20 -14.45 -30.04 -14.02
N ASP A 21 -15.17 -30.82 -14.83
CA ASP A 21 -16.33 -30.31 -15.55
C ASP A 21 -17.47 -29.95 -14.58
N THR A 22 -18.18 -28.85 -14.85
CA THR A 22 -19.23 -28.35 -13.95
C THR A 22 -20.36 -29.35 -13.74
N ASP A 23 -20.78 -30.05 -14.79
CA ASP A 23 -21.84 -31.08 -14.68
C ASP A 23 -21.39 -32.21 -13.73
N ALA A 24 -20.16 -32.70 -13.92
CA ALA A 24 -19.58 -33.73 -13.07
C ALA A 24 -19.38 -33.25 -11.63
N PHE A 25 -19.04 -31.98 -11.42
CA PHE A 25 -18.94 -31.39 -10.09
C PHE A 25 -20.29 -31.36 -9.37
N PHE A 26 -21.36 -30.90 -10.03
CA PHE A 26 -22.68 -30.81 -9.41
C PHE A 26 -23.33 -32.18 -9.16
N GLU A 27 -23.07 -33.18 -10.00
CA GLU A 27 -23.44 -34.57 -9.65
C GLU A 27 -22.65 -35.09 -8.44
N LYS A 28 -21.36 -34.76 -8.34
CA LYS A 28 -20.50 -35.22 -7.25
C LYS A 28 -20.89 -34.66 -5.88
N ILE A 29 -21.44 -33.45 -5.79
CA ILE A 29 -21.81 -32.85 -4.49
C ILE A 29 -23.17 -33.34 -3.96
N LYS A 30 -23.99 -34.01 -4.78
CA LYS A 30 -25.30 -34.54 -4.36
C LYS A 30 -25.21 -35.63 -3.30
N THR A 31 -24.14 -36.42 -3.34
CA THR A 31 -23.96 -37.57 -2.46
C THR A 31 -22.58 -37.56 -1.85
N GLU A 32 -22.50 -37.76 -0.54
CA GLU A 32 -21.21 -37.86 0.13
C GLU A 32 -20.57 -39.25 -0.08
N PRO A 33 -19.25 -39.34 -0.36
CA PRO A 33 -18.55 -40.62 -0.33
C PRO A 33 -18.56 -41.23 1.07
N GLN A 34 -18.42 -42.56 1.18
CA GLN A 34 -18.45 -43.32 2.44
C GLN A 34 -17.50 -42.81 3.53
N THR A 35 -16.45 -42.06 3.16
CA THR A 35 -15.48 -41.45 4.07
C THR A 35 -16.04 -40.27 4.89
N ALA A 36 -17.21 -39.72 4.52
CA ALA A 36 -18.00 -38.74 5.28
C ALA A 36 -17.25 -37.50 5.85
N HIS A 37 -16.25 -36.98 5.13
CA HIS A 37 -15.40 -35.88 5.61
C HIS A 37 -16.12 -34.52 5.75
N VAL A 38 -17.16 -34.25 4.97
CA VAL A 38 -17.98 -33.04 5.09
C VAL A 38 -18.92 -33.15 6.27
N SER A 39 -19.58 -34.30 6.45
CA SER A 39 -20.40 -34.57 7.63
C SER A 39 -19.58 -34.50 8.92
N GLY A 40 -18.40 -35.13 8.95
CA GLY A 40 -17.48 -35.03 10.08
C GLY A 40 -16.99 -33.60 10.35
N LEU A 41 -16.78 -32.78 9.31
CA LEU A 41 -16.48 -31.36 9.49
C LEU A 41 -17.66 -30.62 10.15
N ARG A 42 -18.89 -30.85 9.70
CA ARG A 42 -20.11 -30.21 10.23
C ARG A 42 -20.35 -30.53 11.71
N GLU A 43 -20.09 -31.77 12.13
CA GLU A 43 -20.23 -32.18 13.54
C GLU A 43 -19.22 -31.51 14.46
N VAL A 44 -17.99 -31.29 13.98
CA VAL A 44 -16.89 -30.76 14.79
C VAL A 44 -16.89 -29.22 14.82
N LEU A 45 -17.44 -28.56 13.80
CA LEU A 45 -17.47 -27.10 13.68
C LEU A 45 -18.00 -26.36 14.93
N PRO A 46 -19.14 -26.74 15.55
CA PRO A 46 -19.62 -26.10 16.77
C PRO A 46 -18.64 -26.20 17.95
N ARG A 47 -17.83 -27.26 18.00
CA ARG A 47 -16.82 -27.49 19.05
C ARG A 47 -15.51 -26.74 18.78
N LEU A 48 -15.28 -26.30 17.55
CA LEU A 48 -14.10 -25.53 17.17
C LEU A 48 -14.26 -24.03 17.38
N GLU A 49 -15.50 -23.51 17.44
CA GLU A 49 -15.76 -22.09 17.70
C GLU A 49 -15.15 -21.65 19.04
N GLY A 50 -14.09 -20.85 19.00
CA GLY A 50 -13.38 -20.35 20.18
C GLY A 50 -12.15 -21.16 20.62
N SER A 51 -11.77 -22.18 19.86
CA SER A 51 -10.57 -23.01 20.12
C SER A 51 -9.47 -22.81 19.06
N SER A 52 -8.24 -23.22 19.35
CA SER A 52 -7.13 -23.28 18.39
C SER A 52 -7.06 -24.61 17.62
N ALA A 53 -7.98 -25.53 17.87
CA ALA A 53 -8.01 -26.85 17.25
C ALA A 53 -8.40 -26.76 15.76
N ARG A 54 -7.89 -27.70 14.95
CA ARG A 54 -8.22 -27.82 13.52
C ARG A 54 -8.83 -29.19 13.25
N TYR A 55 -9.73 -29.26 12.28
CA TYR A 55 -10.26 -30.53 11.80
C TYR A 55 -9.17 -31.32 11.07
N THR A 56 -8.89 -32.54 11.55
CA THR A 56 -7.73 -33.35 11.14
C THR A 56 -7.73 -33.72 9.66
N HIS A 57 -8.89 -33.80 9.03
CA HIS A 57 -9.05 -34.20 7.62
C HIS A 57 -9.38 -33.01 6.70
N ILE A 58 -9.06 -31.79 7.11
CA ILE A 58 -9.36 -30.58 6.33
C ILE A 58 -8.60 -30.57 4.98
N ASP A 59 -7.44 -31.21 4.90
CA ASP A 59 -6.63 -31.43 3.69
C ASP A 59 -7.32 -32.35 2.66
N LYS A 60 -8.25 -33.22 3.11
CA LYS A 60 -9.01 -34.12 2.23
C LYS A 60 -10.13 -33.41 1.46
N LEU A 61 -10.51 -32.20 1.87
CA LEU A 61 -11.56 -31.40 1.22
C LEU A 61 -10.95 -30.36 0.26
N PRO A 62 -10.89 -30.62 -1.06
CA PRO A 62 -10.27 -29.68 -2.00
C PRO A 62 -10.99 -28.34 -2.03
N ARG A 63 -10.27 -27.28 -2.40
CA ARG A 63 -10.85 -25.96 -2.70
C ARG A 63 -11.28 -25.88 -4.15
N VAL A 64 -12.47 -25.35 -4.37
CA VAL A 64 -13.14 -25.18 -5.67
C VAL A 64 -13.02 -23.72 -6.08
N TYR A 65 -12.51 -23.47 -7.28
CA TYR A 65 -12.30 -22.14 -7.85
C TYR A 65 -13.13 -22.02 -9.13
N PRO A 66 -14.27 -21.30 -9.11
CA PRO A 66 -15.17 -21.25 -10.25
C PRO A 66 -14.72 -20.25 -11.33
N ALA A 67 -14.02 -19.18 -10.94
CA ALA A 67 -13.73 -18.06 -11.83
C ALA A 67 -12.70 -18.39 -12.92
N VAL A 68 -11.72 -19.27 -12.63
CA VAL A 68 -10.56 -19.48 -13.49
C VAL A 68 -10.18 -20.96 -13.60
N GLU A 69 -9.85 -21.37 -14.83
CA GLU A 69 -9.09 -22.59 -15.13
C GLU A 69 -7.59 -22.30 -14.97
N TYR A 70 -6.95 -22.90 -13.96
CA TYR A 70 -5.51 -22.76 -13.75
C TYR A 70 -4.72 -23.92 -14.34
N THR A 71 -3.46 -23.65 -14.71
CA THR A 71 -2.48 -24.66 -15.12
C THR A 71 -1.16 -24.48 -14.36
N ARG A 72 -0.38 -25.56 -14.23
CA ARG A 72 0.93 -25.54 -13.57
C ARG A 72 2.06 -25.28 -14.57
N LYS A 73 3.05 -24.49 -14.16
CA LYS A 73 4.39 -24.49 -14.77
C LYS A 73 5.34 -25.46 -14.06
N GLN A 74 6.48 -25.76 -14.71
CA GLN A 74 7.58 -26.62 -14.21
C GLN A 74 8.15 -26.22 -12.83
N LYS A 75 7.85 -25.01 -12.31
CA LYS A 75 8.32 -24.50 -11.00
C LYS A 75 7.20 -24.28 -9.95
N GLY A 76 6.00 -24.82 -10.16
CA GLY A 76 4.89 -24.72 -9.17
C GLY A 76 4.04 -23.44 -9.24
N GLU A 77 4.40 -22.47 -10.09
CA GLU A 77 3.58 -21.29 -10.36
C GLU A 77 2.29 -21.62 -11.11
N LYS A 78 1.18 -20.98 -10.70
CA LYS A 78 -0.16 -21.12 -11.29
C LYS A 78 -0.35 -20.04 -12.35
N ARG A 79 -0.71 -20.43 -13.57
CA ARG A 79 -1.09 -19.49 -14.64
C ARG A 79 -2.56 -19.68 -15.00
N MET A 80 -3.28 -18.56 -15.13
CA MET A 80 -4.62 -18.54 -15.71
C MET A 80 -4.55 -19.05 -17.15
N LYS A 81 -5.29 -20.13 -17.44
CA LYS A 81 -5.49 -20.66 -18.79
C LYS A 81 -6.73 -20.05 -19.43
N HIS A 82 -7.83 -20.02 -18.67
CA HIS A 82 -9.11 -19.49 -19.14
C HIS A 82 -9.89 -18.86 -17.98
N TYR A 83 -10.56 -17.75 -18.24
CA TYR A 83 -11.49 -17.11 -17.31
C TYR A 83 -12.91 -17.53 -17.67
N ASN A 84 -13.68 -18.02 -16.68
CA ASN A 84 -14.99 -18.65 -16.88
C ASN A 84 -16.16 -17.65 -16.84
N GLY A 85 -15.92 -16.40 -16.43
CA GLY A 85 -17.01 -15.44 -16.20
C GLY A 85 -17.91 -15.76 -15.00
N LEU A 86 -17.51 -16.69 -14.13
CA LEU A 86 -18.25 -17.04 -12.92
C LEU A 86 -17.77 -16.21 -11.73
N VAL A 87 -18.70 -15.53 -11.08
CA VAL A 87 -18.49 -14.78 -9.84
C VAL A 87 -19.13 -15.53 -8.67
N GLN A 88 -18.40 -15.72 -7.58
CA GLN A 88 -18.92 -16.37 -6.39
C GLN A 88 -19.34 -15.35 -5.32
N LEU A 89 -20.62 -15.36 -4.96
CA LEU A 89 -21.15 -14.71 -3.76
C LEU A 89 -21.31 -15.74 -2.63
N GLU A 90 -21.39 -15.24 -1.40
CA GLU A 90 -21.58 -16.07 -0.22
C GLU A 90 -22.55 -15.43 0.76
N VAL A 91 -23.55 -16.16 1.20
CA VAL A 91 -24.32 -15.84 2.41
C VAL A 91 -23.85 -16.79 3.50
N ASN A 92 -23.54 -16.28 4.68
CA ASN A 92 -22.95 -17.06 5.78
C ASN A 92 -23.70 -16.80 7.08
N ARG A 93 -23.41 -17.60 8.12
CA ARG A 93 -24.05 -17.55 9.45
C ARG A 93 -25.56 -17.82 9.42
N LEU A 94 -25.99 -18.67 8.51
CA LEU A 94 -27.37 -19.16 8.50
C LEU A 94 -27.58 -20.09 9.70
N ALA A 95 -28.74 -20.01 10.33
CA ALA A 95 -29.07 -20.73 11.56
C ALA A 95 -29.21 -22.24 11.31
N ASP A 96 -29.89 -22.61 10.23
CA ASP A 96 -30.27 -23.98 9.92
C ASP A 96 -30.39 -24.25 8.40
N LEU A 97 -30.78 -25.49 8.07
CA LEU A 97 -30.99 -25.93 6.68
C LEU A 97 -32.16 -25.20 6.02
N TYR A 98 -33.17 -24.76 6.78
CA TYR A 98 -34.31 -24.04 6.22
C TYR A 98 -33.88 -22.69 5.65
N GLU A 99 -33.07 -21.93 6.38
CA GLU A 99 -32.52 -20.66 5.88
C GLU A 99 -31.62 -20.86 4.64
N VAL A 100 -30.83 -21.95 4.62
CA VAL A 100 -29.99 -22.34 3.46
C VAL A 100 -30.87 -22.57 2.23
N GLU A 101 -31.92 -23.38 2.34
CA GLU A 101 -32.83 -23.65 1.22
C GLU A 101 -33.64 -22.42 0.82
N TYR A 102 -34.02 -21.57 1.78
CA TYR A 102 -34.68 -20.31 1.49
C TYR A 102 -33.81 -19.40 0.61
N VAL A 103 -32.54 -19.19 0.97
CA VAL A 103 -31.61 -18.39 0.16
C VAL A 103 -31.45 -18.97 -1.24
N LYS A 104 -31.28 -20.30 -1.37
CA LYS A 104 -31.17 -21.00 -2.67
C LYS A 104 -32.39 -20.72 -3.55
N ARG A 105 -33.61 -20.83 -3.01
CA ARG A 105 -34.87 -20.54 -3.74
C ARG A 105 -35.04 -19.09 -4.14
N GLN A 106 -34.52 -18.13 -3.36
CA GLN A 106 -34.58 -16.71 -3.73
C GLN A 106 -33.66 -16.42 -4.92
N VAL A 107 -32.41 -16.92 -4.86
CA VAL A 107 -31.43 -16.63 -5.92
C VAL A 107 -31.72 -17.37 -7.21
N GLU A 108 -32.35 -18.55 -7.15
CA GLU A 108 -32.80 -19.32 -8.33
C GLU A 108 -33.72 -18.50 -9.25
N GLN A 109 -34.49 -17.54 -8.72
CA GLN A 109 -35.40 -16.70 -9.49
C GLN A 109 -34.68 -15.81 -10.51
N LEU A 110 -33.38 -15.55 -10.32
CA LEU A 110 -32.57 -14.81 -11.27
C LEU A 110 -32.03 -15.73 -12.37
N PRO A 111 -32.30 -15.47 -13.65
CA PRO A 111 -31.82 -16.30 -14.76
C PRO A 111 -30.28 -16.29 -14.91
N GLN A 112 -29.60 -15.36 -14.24
CA GLN A 112 -28.14 -15.26 -14.20
C GLN A 112 -27.49 -16.14 -13.13
N THR A 113 -28.28 -16.74 -12.25
CA THR A 113 -27.79 -17.71 -11.26
C THR A 113 -27.39 -18.98 -11.99
N PHE A 114 -26.09 -19.23 -12.06
CA PHE A 114 -25.53 -20.44 -12.64
C PHE A 114 -25.62 -21.62 -11.68
N ALA A 115 -25.38 -21.38 -10.38
CA ALA A 115 -25.58 -22.38 -9.35
C ALA A 115 -25.81 -21.76 -7.97
N ALA A 116 -26.53 -22.47 -7.11
CA ALA A 116 -26.66 -22.13 -5.69
C ALA A 116 -26.67 -23.40 -4.84
N PHE A 117 -25.74 -23.50 -3.88
CA PHE A 117 -25.55 -24.72 -3.11
C PHE A 117 -25.02 -24.45 -1.70
N CYS A 118 -25.28 -25.38 -0.79
CA CYS A 118 -24.85 -25.34 0.60
C CYS A 118 -23.32 -25.46 0.72
N GLY A 119 -22.70 -24.57 1.48
CA GLY A 119 -21.27 -24.62 1.77
C GLY A 119 -20.90 -25.74 2.75
N SER A 120 -19.60 -26.02 2.85
CA SER A 120 -19.08 -27.12 3.68
C SER A 120 -19.44 -27.00 5.17
N SER A 121 -19.76 -25.80 5.65
CA SER A 121 -20.20 -25.56 7.03
C SER A 121 -21.63 -25.99 7.33
N GLY A 122 -22.47 -26.24 6.32
CA GLY A 122 -23.91 -26.42 6.51
C GLY A 122 -24.68 -25.13 6.85
N ARG A 123 -23.97 -24.01 7.06
CA ARG A 123 -24.52 -22.70 7.51
C ARG A 123 -24.22 -21.57 6.54
N SER A 124 -23.96 -21.89 5.28
CA SER A 124 -23.68 -20.91 4.24
C SER A 124 -24.22 -21.37 2.89
N VAL A 125 -24.52 -20.43 2.02
CA VAL A 125 -24.88 -20.67 0.62
C VAL A 125 -23.82 -20.03 -0.27
N LYS A 126 -23.30 -20.79 -1.23
CA LYS A 126 -22.44 -20.30 -2.31
C LYS A 126 -23.31 -20.09 -3.54
N ILE A 127 -23.23 -18.89 -4.12
CA ILE A 127 -24.03 -18.49 -5.28
C ILE A 127 -23.04 -18.17 -6.39
N TRP A 128 -23.14 -18.88 -7.51
CA TRP A 128 -22.33 -18.63 -8.70
C TRP A 128 -23.17 -17.89 -9.73
N VAL A 129 -22.68 -16.73 -10.15
CA VAL A 129 -23.37 -15.82 -11.07
C VAL A 129 -22.57 -15.70 -12.35
N ARG A 130 -23.25 -15.78 -13.50
CA ARG A 130 -22.59 -15.75 -14.82
C ARG A 130 -22.49 -14.32 -15.35
N PHE A 131 -21.33 -13.98 -15.90
CA PHE A 131 -21.05 -12.71 -16.57
C PHE A 131 -20.37 -12.92 -17.92
N ALA A 132 -20.61 -12.00 -18.86
CA ALA A 132 -19.95 -11.96 -20.16
C ALA A 132 -19.87 -10.51 -20.67
N ARG A 133 -19.11 -10.28 -21.74
CA ARG A 133 -19.18 -9.02 -22.50
C ARG A 133 -20.47 -9.00 -23.35
N PRO A 134 -20.93 -7.82 -23.83
CA PRO A 134 -22.14 -7.73 -24.64
C PRO A 134 -22.13 -8.58 -25.93
N ASP A 135 -20.94 -8.87 -26.46
CA ASP A 135 -20.71 -9.76 -27.60
C ASP A 135 -20.67 -11.26 -27.23
N GLY A 136 -20.87 -11.59 -25.95
CA GLY A 136 -20.78 -12.95 -25.41
C GLY A 136 -19.36 -13.43 -25.13
N SER A 137 -18.33 -12.61 -25.40
CA SER A 137 -16.93 -12.98 -25.16
C SER A 137 -16.52 -12.80 -23.69
N LEU A 138 -15.38 -13.38 -23.31
CA LEU A 138 -14.77 -13.26 -21.98
C LEU A 138 -13.34 -12.70 -22.08
N PRO A 139 -12.88 -11.97 -21.05
CA PRO A 139 -11.49 -11.52 -20.97
C PRO A 139 -10.47 -12.64 -21.17
N THR A 140 -9.45 -12.38 -21.98
CA THR A 140 -8.39 -13.34 -22.30
C THR A 140 -7.11 -13.11 -21.51
N THR A 141 -6.83 -11.86 -21.12
CA THR A 141 -5.64 -11.49 -20.34
C THR A 141 -5.96 -11.46 -18.84
N GLY A 142 -4.97 -11.74 -18.00
CA GLY A 142 -5.16 -11.77 -16.54
C GLY A 142 -5.55 -10.41 -15.95
N GLN A 143 -5.02 -9.32 -16.52
CA GLN A 143 -5.37 -7.95 -16.09
C GLN A 143 -6.80 -7.58 -16.48
N GLU A 144 -7.22 -7.85 -17.72
CA GLU A 144 -8.62 -7.62 -18.13
C GLU A 144 -9.60 -8.45 -17.31
N ALA A 145 -9.26 -9.72 -17.04
CA ALA A 145 -10.07 -10.61 -16.22
C ALA A 145 -10.23 -10.09 -14.80
N LEU A 146 -9.17 -9.54 -14.19
CA LEU A 146 -9.23 -8.97 -12.84
C LEU A 146 -10.14 -7.74 -12.79
N LEU A 147 -9.97 -6.79 -13.72
CA LEU A 147 -10.83 -5.60 -13.81
C LEU A 147 -12.29 -5.97 -14.07
N PHE A 148 -12.52 -6.90 -15.00
CA PHE A 148 -13.86 -7.38 -15.33
C PHE A 148 -14.50 -8.10 -14.13
N HIS A 149 -13.75 -8.96 -13.44
CA HIS A 149 -14.25 -9.72 -12.29
C HIS A 149 -14.60 -8.81 -11.11
N ALA A 150 -13.82 -7.77 -10.85
CA ALA A 150 -14.12 -6.80 -9.79
C ALA A 150 -15.42 -6.02 -10.05
N ASN A 151 -15.63 -5.56 -11.30
CA ASN A 151 -16.87 -4.91 -11.70
C ASN A 151 -18.06 -5.88 -11.67
N ALA A 152 -17.87 -7.11 -12.16
CA ALA A 152 -18.87 -8.18 -12.13
C ALA A 152 -19.29 -8.55 -10.71
N TYR A 153 -18.34 -8.67 -9.78
CA TYR A 153 -18.60 -8.92 -8.37
C TYR A 153 -19.49 -7.83 -7.75
N ARG A 154 -19.21 -6.56 -8.03
CA ARG A 154 -20.04 -5.46 -7.54
C ARG A 154 -21.44 -5.47 -8.11
N LEU A 155 -21.59 -5.72 -9.42
CA LEU A 155 -22.90 -5.83 -10.04
C LEU A 155 -23.69 -7.00 -9.44
N ALA A 156 -23.03 -8.15 -9.23
CA ALA A 156 -23.62 -9.31 -8.57
C ALA A 156 -24.13 -8.98 -7.16
N VAL A 157 -23.31 -8.36 -6.31
CA VAL A 157 -23.74 -7.93 -4.97
C VAL A 157 -24.94 -6.98 -5.05
N THR A 158 -24.90 -6.01 -5.98
CA THR A 158 -25.95 -5.00 -6.16
C THR A 158 -27.28 -5.62 -6.57
N CYS A 159 -27.26 -6.64 -7.45
CA CYS A 159 -28.46 -7.31 -7.93
C CYS A 159 -29.02 -8.32 -6.92
N TYR A 160 -28.17 -9.07 -6.20
CA TYR A 160 -28.63 -10.16 -5.33
C TYR A 160 -28.95 -9.69 -3.91
N GLN A 161 -28.24 -8.71 -3.36
CA GLN A 161 -28.45 -8.27 -1.98
C GLN A 161 -29.90 -7.82 -1.68
N PRO A 162 -30.61 -7.09 -2.56
CA PRO A 162 -31.99 -6.66 -2.31
C PRO A 162 -33.00 -7.81 -2.23
N MET A 163 -32.69 -8.97 -2.80
CA MET A 163 -33.55 -10.15 -2.82
C MET A 163 -33.37 -11.03 -1.58
N LEU A 164 -32.34 -10.76 -0.78
CA LEU A 164 -31.96 -11.59 0.36
C LEU A 164 -32.22 -10.86 1.67
N PRO A 165 -32.90 -11.50 2.65
CA PRO A 165 -33.02 -10.97 4.01
C PRO A 165 -31.71 -11.12 4.81
N PHE A 166 -30.75 -11.86 4.27
CA PHE A 166 -29.43 -12.08 4.85
C PHE A 166 -28.37 -11.27 4.10
N GLY A 167 -27.38 -10.77 4.83
CA GLY A 167 -26.25 -10.05 4.24
C GLY A 167 -25.37 -10.97 3.39
N ILE A 168 -25.06 -10.56 2.17
CA ILE A 168 -24.00 -11.17 1.38
C ILE A 168 -22.67 -10.84 2.07
N THR A 169 -21.87 -11.87 2.34
CA THR A 169 -20.53 -11.74 2.91
C THR A 169 -19.62 -11.10 1.87
N LEU A 170 -19.33 -9.81 2.06
CA LEU A 170 -18.49 -9.05 1.15
C LEU A 170 -17.03 -9.49 1.29
N LYS A 171 -16.42 -9.89 0.17
CA LYS A 171 -15.00 -10.22 0.06
C LYS A 171 -14.37 -9.37 -1.03
N GLU A 172 -13.08 -9.10 -0.89
CA GLU A 172 -12.31 -8.49 -1.96
C GLU A 172 -12.43 -9.36 -3.22
N PRO A 173 -12.78 -8.77 -4.39
CA PRO A 173 -12.96 -9.53 -5.61
C PRO A 173 -11.61 -10.03 -6.12
N ASP A 174 -11.37 -11.33 -5.96
CA ASP A 174 -10.16 -12.02 -6.38
C ASP A 174 -10.54 -13.20 -7.28
N LEU A 175 -9.80 -13.38 -8.38
CA LEU A 175 -9.93 -14.54 -9.26
C LEU A 175 -9.66 -15.87 -8.52
N MET A 176 -8.92 -15.83 -7.41
CA MET A 176 -8.65 -16.96 -6.53
C MET A 176 -9.70 -17.14 -5.41
N GLN A 177 -10.83 -16.44 -5.49
CA GLN A 177 -11.94 -16.69 -4.58
C GLN A 177 -12.44 -18.13 -4.73
N SER A 178 -12.52 -18.85 -3.61
CA SER A 178 -12.82 -20.28 -3.56
C SER A 178 -13.80 -20.63 -2.46
N CYS A 179 -14.46 -21.77 -2.61
CA CYS A 179 -15.14 -22.47 -1.52
C CYS A 179 -14.49 -23.85 -1.30
N ARG A 180 -14.69 -24.44 -0.12
CA ARG A 180 -14.30 -25.84 0.11
C ARG A 180 -15.31 -26.77 -0.56
N MET A 181 -14.86 -27.95 -0.96
CA MET A 181 -15.71 -29.06 -1.37
C MET A 181 -16.78 -29.31 -0.30
N THR A 182 -17.99 -29.62 -0.75
CA THR A 182 -19.19 -29.67 0.07
C THR A 182 -20.12 -30.79 -0.40
N VAL A 183 -21.17 -31.02 0.38
CA VAL A 183 -22.27 -31.93 0.06
C VAL A 183 -23.57 -31.16 0.21
N ASP A 184 -24.41 -31.22 -0.81
CA ASP A 184 -25.75 -30.63 -0.85
C ASP A 184 -26.62 -31.59 -1.64
N GLU A 185 -27.68 -32.12 -1.02
CA GLU A 185 -28.58 -33.09 -1.65
C GLU A 185 -29.39 -32.48 -2.81
N GLN A 186 -29.66 -31.17 -2.76
CA GLN A 186 -30.53 -30.47 -3.71
C GLN A 186 -29.86 -29.18 -4.23
N PRO A 187 -28.67 -29.24 -4.85
CA PRO A 187 -28.01 -28.05 -5.35
C PRO A 187 -28.79 -27.51 -6.56
N TYR A 188 -29.00 -26.20 -6.62
CA TYR A 188 -29.52 -25.58 -7.83
C TYR A 188 -28.36 -25.43 -8.84
N TYR A 189 -28.57 -25.91 -10.07
CA TYR A 189 -27.60 -25.84 -11.15
C TYR A 189 -28.28 -25.59 -12.50
N ASN A 190 -27.89 -24.49 -13.17
CA ASN A 190 -28.40 -24.11 -14.48
C ASN A 190 -27.25 -23.84 -15.45
N PRO A 191 -26.84 -24.84 -16.28
CA PRO A 191 -25.78 -24.66 -17.27
C PRO A 191 -26.15 -23.66 -18.37
N ALA A 192 -27.46 -23.44 -18.60
CA ALA A 192 -28.00 -22.51 -19.58
C ALA A 192 -28.24 -21.09 -19.00
N ALA A 193 -27.76 -20.80 -17.79
CA ALA A 193 -27.91 -19.48 -17.17
C ALA A 193 -27.41 -18.36 -18.09
N VAL A 194 -28.20 -17.30 -18.20
CA VAL A 194 -27.93 -16.13 -19.04
C VAL A 194 -26.88 -15.25 -18.34
N PRO A 195 -25.81 -14.79 -18.99
CA PRO A 195 -24.86 -13.92 -18.32
C PRO A 195 -25.43 -12.51 -18.10
N PHE A 196 -25.03 -11.85 -17.00
CA PHE A 196 -25.03 -10.39 -16.97
C PHE A 196 -23.97 -9.86 -17.96
N CYS A 197 -24.34 -8.83 -18.73
CA CYS A 197 -23.44 -8.21 -19.69
C CYS A 197 -22.76 -6.98 -19.08
N ILE A 198 -21.43 -6.91 -19.16
CA ILE A 198 -20.63 -5.75 -18.75
C ILE A 198 -19.62 -5.45 -19.85
N GLU A 199 -19.50 -4.19 -20.29
CA GLU A 199 -18.43 -3.78 -21.19
C GLU A 199 -17.06 -3.92 -20.51
N GLN A 200 -15.98 -4.13 -21.27
CA GLN A 200 -14.65 -4.32 -20.68
C GLN A 200 -14.23 -3.06 -19.88
N PRO A 201 -14.10 -3.16 -18.55
CA PRO A 201 -13.74 -2.01 -17.74
C PRO A 201 -12.26 -1.66 -17.93
N LEU A 202 -11.96 -0.36 -17.97
CA LEU A 202 -10.60 0.18 -18.04
C LEU A 202 -9.96 0.41 -16.67
N ALA A 203 -10.79 0.41 -15.61
CA ALA A 203 -10.37 0.64 -14.24
C ALA A 203 -11.19 -0.23 -13.26
N LEU A 204 -10.69 -0.33 -12.03
CA LEU A 204 -11.46 -0.89 -10.93
C LEU A 204 -12.71 -0.03 -10.68
N PRO A 205 -13.82 -0.64 -10.24
CA PRO A 205 -15.07 0.09 -10.09
C PRO A 205 -14.94 1.23 -9.06
N ASP A 206 -15.49 2.40 -9.40
CA ASP A 206 -15.51 3.56 -8.50
C ASP A 206 -16.41 3.32 -7.29
N GLU A 207 -15.90 3.65 -6.11
CA GLU A 207 -16.53 3.31 -4.84
C GLU A 207 -17.59 4.32 -4.37
N GLU A 208 -17.85 5.41 -5.07
CA GLU A 208 -18.76 6.47 -4.56
C GLU A 208 -20.26 6.23 -4.83
N THR A 209 -20.62 5.35 -5.76
CA THR A 209 -21.99 5.23 -6.29
C THR A 209 -22.88 4.18 -5.61
N PHE A 210 -22.34 3.37 -4.71
CA PHE A 210 -23.10 2.31 -4.05
C PHE A 210 -23.66 2.75 -2.70
N ARG A 211 -25.00 2.78 -2.58
CA ARG A 211 -25.69 2.89 -1.29
C ARG A 211 -26.25 1.54 -0.90
N GLN A 212 -25.58 0.84 0.01
CA GLN A 212 -26.18 -0.33 0.65
C GLN A 212 -27.33 0.15 1.54
N ARG A 213 -28.57 -0.25 1.22
CA ARG A 213 -29.65 -0.25 2.20
C ARG A 213 -29.30 -1.33 3.22
N LYS A 214 -28.69 -0.93 4.33
CA LYS A 214 -28.50 -1.80 5.49
C LYS A 214 -29.89 -2.13 6.02
N GLN A 215 -30.34 -3.38 5.88
CA GLN A 215 -31.48 -3.85 6.67
C GLN A 215 -31.05 -3.73 8.13
N SER A 216 -31.82 -2.95 8.89
CA SER A 216 -31.67 -2.83 10.32
C SER A 216 -32.08 -4.16 10.94
N SER A 217 -31.13 -5.04 11.22
CA SER A 217 -31.37 -6.10 12.18
C SER A 217 -30.18 -6.23 13.12
N GLU A 218 -30.56 -6.40 14.39
CA GLU A 218 -29.76 -6.52 15.62
C GLU A 218 -29.40 -5.20 16.31
N SER A 219 -30.01 -5.06 17.48
CA SER A 219 -29.74 -4.05 18.49
C SER A 219 -28.33 -4.24 19.07
N ALA A 220 -27.69 -3.15 19.51
CA ALA A 220 -26.34 -3.16 20.10
C ALA A 220 -26.13 -4.17 21.26
N PRO A 221 -27.14 -4.49 22.10
CA PRO A 221 -26.98 -5.49 23.17
C PRO A 221 -26.92 -6.93 22.67
N GLU A 222 -27.63 -7.29 21.59
CA GLU A 222 -27.74 -8.68 21.12
C GLU A 222 -26.49 -9.15 20.35
N ARG A 223 -25.59 -8.23 19.98
CA ARG A 223 -24.31 -8.54 19.32
C ARG A 223 -23.14 -8.74 20.27
N MET A 224 -23.34 -8.61 21.58
CA MET A 224 -22.29 -8.94 22.56
C MET A 224 -22.19 -10.47 22.71
N LYS A 225 -21.52 -11.15 21.77
CA LYS A 225 -21.02 -12.50 22.03
C LYS A 225 -19.95 -12.45 23.13
N PRO A 226 -19.94 -13.39 24.09
CA PRO A 226 -18.85 -13.49 25.05
C PRO A 226 -17.57 -13.90 24.32
N GLY A 227 -16.58 -13.01 24.33
CA GLY A 227 -15.27 -13.18 23.71
C GLY A 227 -14.33 -12.10 24.26
N CYS A 228 -13.01 -12.29 24.14
CA CYS A 228 -11.91 -11.57 24.82
C CYS A 228 -12.08 -10.04 25.10
N LYS A 229 -12.85 -9.30 24.30
CA LYS A 229 -13.24 -7.90 24.58
C LYS A 229 -14.14 -7.74 25.80
N SER A 230 -15.12 -8.63 26.03
CA SER A 230 -15.95 -8.62 27.24
C SER A 230 -15.09 -8.83 28.49
N MET A 231 -14.05 -9.67 28.40
CA MET A 231 -13.08 -9.84 29.49
C MET A 231 -12.27 -8.57 29.75
N GLN A 232 -11.92 -7.76 28.75
CA GLN A 232 -11.24 -6.48 28.97
C GLN A 232 -12.17 -5.44 29.60
N THR A 233 -13.43 -5.39 29.15
CA THR A 233 -14.45 -4.50 29.71
C THR A 233 -14.74 -4.84 31.18
N PHE A 234 -14.95 -6.11 31.52
CA PHE A 234 -15.14 -6.54 32.90
C PHE A 234 -13.88 -6.35 33.76
N ALA A 235 -12.68 -6.48 33.18
CA ALA A 235 -11.44 -6.16 33.90
C ALA A 235 -11.38 -4.68 34.31
N LEU A 236 -11.76 -3.78 33.40
CA LEU A 236 -11.75 -2.34 33.65
C LEU A 236 -12.86 -1.93 34.63
N MET A 237 -14.06 -2.50 34.47
CA MET A 237 -15.17 -2.31 35.41
C MET A 237 -14.79 -2.80 36.81
N TYR A 238 -14.12 -3.95 36.90
CA TYR A 238 -13.62 -4.49 38.17
C TYR A 238 -12.54 -3.59 38.79
N GLN A 239 -11.59 -3.06 38.00
CA GLN A 239 -10.59 -2.11 38.50
C GLN A 239 -11.23 -0.80 38.99
N SER A 240 -12.24 -0.30 38.28
CA SER A 240 -13.03 0.86 38.70
C SER A 240 -13.77 0.59 40.02
N ALA A 241 -14.46 -0.55 40.12
CA ALA A 241 -15.18 -0.99 41.31
C ALA A 241 -14.23 -1.14 42.51
N ARG A 242 -13.07 -1.77 42.31
CA ARG A 242 -12.02 -1.89 43.34
C ARG A 242 -11.48 -0.55 43.79
N LYS A 243 -11.23 0.39 42.87
CA LYS A 243 -10.78 1.74 43.21
C LYS A 243 -11.80 2.50 44.07
N ARG A 244 -13.10 2.35 43.77
CA ARG A 244 -14.19 2.92 44.58
C ARG A 244 -14.27 2.27 45.95
N ALA A 245 -14.21 0.94 46.01
CA ALA A 245 -14.20 0.19 47.27
C ALA A 245 -13.05 0.63 48.18
N LEU A 246 -11.85 0.80 47.62
CA LEU A 246 -10.68 1.30 48.37
C LEU A 246 -10.83 2.76 48.81
N ALA A 247 -11.51 3.60 48.02
CA ALA A 247 -11.76 5.00 48.37
C ALA A 247 -12.83 5.17 49.46
N GLU A 248 -13.70 4.18 49.65
CA GLU A 248 -14.71 4.12 50.73
C GLU A 248 -14.11 3.65 52.06
N MET A 249 -12.89 3.08 52.05
CA MET A 249 -12.21 2.63 53.25
C MET A 249 -11.27 3.70 53.81
N GLU A 250 -11.55 4.20 55.01
CA GLU A 250 -10.62 5.06 55.75
C GLU A 250 -9.48 4.21 56.33
N ASN A 251 -8.23 4.53 55.98
CA ASN A 251 -6.98 3.96 56.52
C ASN A 251 -6.60 2.51 56.11
N TRP A 252 -7.16 1.95 55.03
CA TRP A 252 -6.77 0.62 54.54
C TRP A 252 -5.31 0.57 54.05
N LYS A 253 -4.56 -0.44 54.51
CA LYS A 253 -3.19 -0.76 54.08
C LYS A 253 -3.17 -2.14 53.42
N SER A 254 -2.19 -2.36 52.55
CA SER A 254 -2.00 -3.65 51.87
C SER A 254 -1.85 -4.85 52.82
N ASP A 255 -1.44 -4.61 54.07
CA ASP A 255 -1.25 -5.66 55.09
C ASP A 255 -2.56 -6.02 55.85
N ASP A 256 -3.66 -5.28 55.64
CA ASP A 256 -4.94 -5.50 56.34
C ASP A 256 -5.75 -6.68 55.74
N GLY A 257 -5.27 -7.29 54.66
CA GLY A 257 -5.87 -8.45 53.99
C GLY A 257 -7.16 -8.16 53.20
N LEU A 258 -7.67 -9.18 52.50
CA LEU A 258 -8.86 -9.09 51.64
C LEU A 258 -10.19 -9.03 52.42
N GLU A 259 -10.26 -9.58 53.63
CA GLU A 259 -11.50 -9.72 54.41
C GLU A 259 -12.24 -8.39 54.67
N PRO A 260 -11.57 -7.28 55.05
CA PRO A 260 -12.24 -5.99 55.28
C PRO A 260 -12.69 -5.30 53.97
N LEU A 261 -12.03 -5.62 52.85
CA LEU A 261 -12.30 -5.05 51.53
C LEU A 261 -13.47 -5.77 50.83
N LEU A 262 -13.67 -7.06 51.11
CA LEU A 262 -14.66 -7.93 50.47
C LEU A 262 -16.09 -7.34 50.43
N PRO A 263 -16.66 -6.84 51.55
CA PRO A 263 -18.01 -6.27 51.53
C PRO A 263 -18.15 -5.07 50.59
N HIS A 264 -17.19 -4.14 50.63
CA HIS A 264 -17.15 -2.96 49.78
C HIS A 264 -16.93 -3.33 48.31
N LEU A 265 -16.06 -4.30 48.04
CA LEU A 265 -15.78 -4.78 46.69
C LEU A 265 -16.98 -5.49 46.08
N ILE A 266 -17.68 -6.32 46.84
CA ILE A 266 -18.91 -7.01 46.44
C ILE A 266 -19.99 -5.98 46.06
N GLU A 267 -20.22 -4.99 46.92
CA GLU A 267 -21.19 -3.93 46.68
C GLU A 267 -20.86 -3.10 45.43
N GLN A 268 -19.59 -2.70 45.24
CA GLN A 268 -19.18 -1.93 44.07
C GLN A 268 -19.21 -2.76 42.78
N CYS A 269 -18.88 -4.05 42.81
CA CYS A 269 -18.97 -4.94 41.65
C CYS A 269 -20.44 -5.19 41.25
N PHE A 270 -21.33 -5.38 42.22
CA PHE A 270 -22.76 -5.56 42.02
C PHE A 270 -23.40 -4.29 41.43
N LYS A 271 -23.07 -3.12 41.99
CA LYS A 271 -23.51 -1.82 41.47
C LYS A 271 -22.99 -1.54 40.06
N ALA A 272 -21.77 -1.99 39.75
CA ALA A 272 -21.15 -1.86 38.42
C ALA A 272 -21.69 -2.85 37.38
N GLY A 273 -22.58 -3.78 37.76
CA GLY A 273 -23.18 -4.75 36.84
C GLY A 273 -22.23 -5.86 36.38
N ILE A 274 -21.19 -6.17 37.17
CA ILE A 274 -20.27 -7.26 36.86
C ILE A 274 -20.94 -8.58 37.26
N PRO A 275 -21.03 -9.60 36.37
CA PRO A 275 -21.59 -10.90 36.74
C PRO A 275 -20.81 -11.54 37.90
N GLU A 276 -21.53 -12.20 38.82
CA GLU A 276 -20.98 -12.82 40.04
C GLU A 276 -19.71 -13.64 39.77
N GLU A 277 -19.77 -14.59 38.83
CA GLU A 277 -18.64 -15.45 38.48
C GLU A 277 -17.42 -14.68 37.92
N GLU A 278 -17.64 -13.56 37.22
CA GLU A 278 -16.55 -12.74 36.72
C GLU A 278 -15.94 -11.89 37.84
N ALA A 279 -16.75 -11.39 38.77
CA ALA A 279 -16.26 -10.66 39.94
C ALA A 279 -15.44 -11.57 40.88
N VAL A 280 -15.91 -12.80 41.13
CA VAL A 280 -15.18 -13.85 41.86
C VAL A 280 -13.86 -14.17 41.17
N ARG A 281 -13.89 -14.47 39.86
CA ARG A 281 -12.69 -14.80 39.08
C ARG A 281 -11.63 -13.70 39.15
N ARG A 282 -12.03 -12.43 39.06
CA ARG A 282 -11.12 -11.28 39.10
C ARG A 282 -10.54 -11.05 40.48
N THR A 283 -11.33 -11.30 41.52
CA THR A 283 -10.88 -11.21 42.92
C THR A 283 -9.84 -12.27 43.21
N LEU A 284 -10.08 -13.52 42.80
CA LEU A 284 -9.11 -14.61 42.91
C LEU A 284 -7.81 -14.34 42.14
N MET A 285 -7.90 -13.69 40.97
CA MET A 285 -6.71 -13.30 40.20
C MET A 285 -5.88 -12.19 40.88
N HIS A 286 -6.50 -11.28 41.63
CA HIS A 286 -5.80 -10.17 42.28
C HIS A 286 -5.29 -10.51 43.68
N TYR A 287 -5.93 -11.45 44.37
CA TYR A 287 -5.68 -11.79 45.78
C TYR A 287 -5.37 -13.28 45.96
N PHE A 288 -4.71 -13.88 44.97
CA PHE A 288 -4.43 -15.32 44.85
C PHE A 288 -3.74 -15.97 46.07
N HIS A 289 -3.16 -15.16 46.98
CA HIS A 289 -2.40 -15.63 48.14
C HIS A 289 -3.06 -15.38 49.50
N GLU A 290 -4.22 -14.72 49.58
CA GLU A 290 -4.74 -14.17 50.84
C GLU A 290 -5.96 -14.90 51.43
N THR A 291 -6.68 -15.75 50.68
CA THR A 291 -7.95 -16.33 51.20
C THR A 291 -8.38 -17.62 50.47
N ASP A 292 -9.21 -18.44 51.14
CA ASP A 292 -9.80 -19.66 50.58
C ASP A 292 -10.81 -19.35 49.46
N THR A 293 -10.73 -20.11 48.36
CA THR A 293 -11.55 -19.92 47.15
C THR A 293 -13.03 -20.14 47.44
N GLU A 294 -13.35 -21.05 48.35
CA GLU A 294 -14.71 -21.39 48.73
C GLU A 294 -15.37 -20.27 49.54
N THR A 295 -14.61 -19.62 50.43
CA THR A 295 -15.03 -18.45 51.22
C THR A 295 -15.33 -17.24 50.34
N ILE A 296 -14.50 -16.95 49.33
CA ILE A 296 -14.74 -15.86 48.38
C ILE A 296 -16.01 -16.13 47.56
N ARG A 297 -16.21 -17.37 47.08
CA ARG A 297 -17.42 -17.75 46.33
C ARG A 297 -18.68 -17.59 47.18
N MET A 298 -18.65 -18.07 48.42
CA MET A 298 -19.79 -17.97 49.34
C MET A 298 -20.14 -16.53 49.70
N THR A 299 -19.14 -15.68 49.95
CA THR A 299 -19.35 -14.27 50.30
C THR A 299 -19.92 -13.47 49.12
N PHE A 300 -19.39 -13.64 47.91
CA PHE A 300 -19.96 -13.04 46.70
C PHE A 300 -21.39 -13.53 46.44
N GLY A 301 -21.63 -14.84 46.52
CA GLY A 301 -22.95 -15.42 46.29
C GLY A 301 -24.02 -14.98 47.29
N ASN A 302 -23.65 -14.80 48.56
CA ASN A 302 -24.54 -14.24 49.57
C ASN A 302 -24.83 -12.76 49.31
N GLY A 303 -23.80 -11.94 49.07
CA GLY A 303 -23.98 -10.51 48.80
C GLY A 303 -24.81 -10.23 47.55
N TYR A 304 -24.57 -10.97 46.44
CA TYR A 304 -25.33 -10.80 45.20
C TYR A 304 -26.80 -11.22 45.32
N ARG A 305 -27.13 -12.11 46.28
CA ARG A 305 -28.51 -12.54 46.55
C ARG A 305 -29.27 -11.57 47.46
N GLU A 306 -28.57 -10.89 48.35
CA GLU A 306 -29.15 -9.96 49.33
C GLU A 306 -29.39 -8.55 48.76
N MET A 307 -28.60 -8.13 47.77
CA MET A 307 -28.67 -6.79 47.19
C MET A 307 -29.73 -6.67 46.08
N LYS A 308 -30.38 -5.50 45.99
CA LYS A 308 -31.29 -5.11 44.89
C LYS A 308 -30.66 -3.97 44.09
N GLY A 309 -30.94 -3.90 42.79
CA GLY A 309 -30.40 -2.84 41.93
C GLY A 309 -29.08 -3.18 41.23
N PHE A 310 -28.96 -4.40 40.68
CA PHE A 310 -27.80 -4.83 39.91
C PHE A 310 -27.56 -3.90 38.72
N GLY A 311 -26.39 -3.27 38.64
CA GLY A 311 -26.05 -2.33 37.56
C GLY A 311 -26.65 -0.91 37.70
N GLU A 312 -27.25 -0.53 38.83
CA GLU A 312 -27.90 0.79 39.00
C GLU A 312 -26.91 1.98 39.04
N LYS A 313 -25.64 1.76 39.35
CA LYS A 313 -24.58 2.79 39.24
C LYS A 313 -23.54 2.31 38.23
N GLY A 314 -23.61 2.83 37.00
CA GLY A 314 -22.61 2.60 35.96
C GLY A 314 -21.18 2.62 36.53
N GLY A 315 -20.44 1.53 36.29
CA GLY A 315 -19.03 1.41 36.69
C GLY A 315 -18.13 2.46 36.01
N LEU A 316 -18.68 3.23 35.08
CA LEU A 316 -18.03 4.24 34.25
C LEU A 316 -18.78 5.57 34.38
N SER A 317 -18.09 6.70 34.26
CA SER A 317 -18.76 8.00 34.12
C SER A 317 -19.52 8.06 32.79
N LYS A 318 -20.53 8.94 32.68
CA LYS A 318 -21.24 9.16 31.41
C LYS A 318 -20.29 9.50 30.25
N GLU A 319 -19.22 10.26 30.51
CA GLU A 319 -18.21 10.55 29.47
C GLU A 319 -17.37 9.33 29.09
N GLN A 320 -17.04 8.49 30.08
CA GLN A 320 -16.30 7.24 29.84
C GLN A 320 -17.16 6.27 29.02
N GLU A 321 -18.43 6.09 29.39
CA GLU A 321 -19.38 5.26 28.65
C GLU A 321 -19.53 5.75 27.21
N ALA A 322 -19.73 7.06 27.00
CA ALA A 322 -19.81 7.65 25.66
C ALA A 322 -18.54 7.41 24.84
N THR A 323 -17.35 7.49 25.47
CA THR A 323 -16.07 7.24 24.80
C THR A 323 -15.92 5.77 24.40
N PHE A 324 -16.26 4.83 25.29
CA PHE A 324 -16.21 3.39 24.98
C PHE A 324 -17.19 3.01 23.89
N LEU A 325 -18.42 3.54 23.94
CA LEU A 325 -19.43 3.30 22.93
C LEU A 325 -19.04 3.91 21.58
N LEU A 326 -18.42 5.09 21.57
CA LEU A 326 -17.86 5.69 20.35
C LEU A 326 -16.73 4.84 19.78
N GLU A 327 -15.78 4.40 20.61
CA GLU A 327 -14.68 3.52 20.20
C GLU A 327 -15.20 2.20 19.62
N GLU A 328 -16.17 1.57 20.27
CA GLU A 328 -16.82 0.34 19.79
C GLU A 328 -17.47 0.58 18.43
N PHE A 329 -18.30 1.62 18.31
CA PHE A 329 -18.97 1.99 17.08
C PHE A 329 -17.97 2.21 15.93
N LEU A 330 -16.90 2.96 16.20
CA LEU A 330 -15.86 3.28 15.22
C LEU A 330 -15.10 2.03 14.79
N LYS A 331 -14.61 1.21 15.73
CA LYS A 331 -13.86 -0.02 15.44
C LYS A 331 -14.71 -1.13 14.82
N ARG A 332 -16.01 -1.15 15.08
CA ARG A 332 -16.95 -2.12 14.51
C ARG A 332 -17.28 -1.77 13.06
N ARG A 333 -17.51 -0.49 12.75
CA ARG A 333 -17.98 -0.06 11.42
C ARG A 333 -16.87 0.38 10.48
N TYR A 334 -15.70 0.69 11.00
CA TYR A 334 -14.62 1.26 10.22
C TYR A 334 -13.29 0.63 10.60
N GLU A 335 -12.36 0.72 9.67
CA GLU A 335 -10.96 0.47 9.91
C GLU A 335 -10.21 1.74 9.51
N PHE A 336 -9.38 2.22 10.42
CA PHE A 336 -8.62 3.45 10.24
C PHE A 336 -7.13 3.11 10.22
N ARG A 337 -6.38 3.89 9.47
CA ARG A 337 -4.92 3.89 9.49
C ARG A 337 -4.39 5.29 9.23
N PHE A 338 -3.27 5.64 9.81
CA PHE A 338 -2.63 6.92 9.57
C PHE A 338 -1.51 6.74 8.55
N ASN A 339 -1.69 7.26 7.33
CA ASN A 339 -0.70 7.18 6.27
C ASN A 339 0.46 8.14 6.58
N THR A 340 1.62 7.59 6.91
CA THR A 340 2.79 8.37 7.34
C THR A 340 3.48 9.13 6.20
N VAL A 341 3.24 8.74 4.95
CA VAL A 341 3.78 9.42 3.76
C VAL A 341 2.87 10.60 3.37
N LEU A 342 1.56 10.40 3.40
CA LEU A 342 0.58 11.45 3.09
C LEU A 342 0.33 12.40 4.28
N ASP A 343 0.70 12.00 5.51
CA ASP A 343 0.41 12.69 6.78
C ASP A 343 -1.12 12.86 7.00
N GLU A 344 -1.90 11.87 6.58
CA GLU A 344 -3.36 11.87 6.61
C GLU A 344 -3.94 10.58 7.19
N VAL A 345 -5.08 10.68 7.87
CA VAL A 345 -5.86 9.51 8.27
C VAL A 345 -6.61 8.98 7.06
N GLU A 346 -6.51 7.68 6.83
CA GLU A 346 -7.31 6.95 5.87
C GLU A 346 -8.30 6.02 6.58
N TYR A 347 -9.40 5.72 5.91
CA TYR A 347 -10.41 4.80 6.42
C TYR A 347 -10.96 3.89 5.34
N ARG A 348 -11.45 2.74 5.77
CA ARG A 348 -12.39 1.93 5.00
C ARG A 348 -13.56 1.52 5.89
N GLN A 349 -14.72 1.29 5.29
CA GLN A 349 -15.88 0.78 6.01
C GLN A 349 -15.78 -0.74 6.13
N ARG A 350 -15.98 -1.26 7.35
CA ARG A 350 -16.16 -2.69 7.58
C ARG A 350 -17.53 -3.11 7.05
N ASP A 351 -17.57 -4.33 6.52
CA ASP A 351 -18.78 -4.94 5.94
C ASP A 351 -19.43 -4.06 4.85
N SER A 352 -18.62 -3.30 4.12
CA SER A 352 -19.01 -2.50 2.96
C SER A 352 -18.25 -2.95 1.72
N ILE A 353 -18.73 -2.56 0.54
CA ILE A 353 -18.03 -2.85 -0.73
C ILE A 353 -16.82 -1.94 -0.97
N HIS A 354 -16.53 -1.04 -0.01
CA HIS A 354 -15.36 -0.16 -0.02
C HIS A 354 -14.16 -0.92 0.55
N PHE A 355 -13.43 -1.60 -0.32
CA PHE A 355 -12.31 -2.46 0.06
C PHE A 355 -11.02 -1.66 0.25
N TYR A 356 -10.91 -0.55 -0.48
CA TYR A 356 -9.73 0.32 -0.46
C TYR A 356 -9.87 1.42 0.59
N PHE A 357 -8.73 1.77 1.18
CA PHE A 357 -8.65 2.89 2.11
C PHE A 357 -8.76 4.21 1.35
N LYS A 358 -9.53 5.14 1.91
CA LYS A 358 -9.77 6.49 1.37
C LYS A 358 -9.34 7.55 2.37
N PRO A 359 -8.95 8.75 1.90
CA PRO A 359 -8.64 9.86 2.79
C PRO A 359 -9.83 10.25 3.67
N MET A 360 -9.56 10.58 4.93
CA MET A 360 -10.55 11.00 5.92
C MET A 360 -10.91 12.47 5.77
N GLU A 361 -11.75 12.76 4.78
CA GLU A 361 -12.27 14.10 4.52
C GLU A 361 -13.30 14.56 5.55
N LYS A 362 -13.50 15.88 5.66
CA LYS A 362 -14.52 16.49 6.54
C LYS A 362 -15.93 15.95 6.26
N ARG A 363 -16.28 15.74 4.99
CA ARG A 363 -17.58 15.18 4.58
C ARG A 363 -17.82 13.80 5.18
N ILE A 364 -16.78 12.97 5.24
CA ILE A 364 -16.85 11.64 5.83
C ILE A 364 -16.98 11.72 7.33
N ARG A 365 -16.21 12.58 8.01
CA ARG A 365 -16.33 12.79 9.47
C ARG A 365 -17.76 13.17 9.87
N ASN A 366 -18.36 14.11 9.14
CA ASN A 366 -19.75 14.51 9.34
C ASN A 366 -20.72 13.32 9.13
N SER A 367 -20.44 12.47 8.15
CA SER A 367 -21.26 11.27 7.89
C SER A 367 -21.14 10.24 9.02
N ILE A 368 -19.93 10.06 9.58
CA ILE A 368 -19.67 9.20 10.74
C ILE A 368 -20.42 9.73 11.97
N ALA A 369 -20.34 11.04 12.23
CA ALA A 369 -21.05 11.71 13.32
C ALA A 369 -22.57 11.50 13.22
N LEU A 370 -23.15 11.73 12.04
CA LEU A 370 -24.58 11.47 11.80
C LEU A 370 -24.96 10.00 11.98
N CYS A 371 -24.09 9.07 11.58
CA CYS A 371 -24.33 7.65 11.80
C CYS A 371 -24.27 7.29 13.28
N ALA A 372 -23.35 7.87 14.04
CA ALA A 372 -23.25 7.64 15.48
C ALA A 372 -24.51 8.15 16.20
N LEU A 373 -24.95 9.37 15.88
CA LEU A 373 -26.18 9.95 16.42
C LEU A 373 -27.42 9.11 16.10
N LYS A 374 -27.53 8.57 14.87
CA LYS A 374 -28.62 7.67 14.46
C LYS A 374 -28.65 6.34 15.22
N GLU A 375 -27.50 5.90 15.74
CA GLU A 375 -27.39 4.71 16.58
C GLU A 375 -27.54 5.03 18.08
N GLY A 376 -27.91 6.27 18.43
CA GLY A 376 -28.19 6.70 19.80
C GLY A 376 -26.97 7.16 20.59
N LEU A 377 -25.82 7.32 19.94
CA LEU A 377 -24.58 7.77 20.58
C LEU A 377 -24.59 9.30 20.72
N GLN A 378 -24.51 9.79 21.95
CA GLN A 378 -24.36 11.23 22.24
C GLN A 378 -22.88 11.61 22.13
N VAL A 379 -22.44 11.94 20.92
CA VAL A 379 -21.02 12.22 20.62
C VAL A 379 -20.88 13.55 19.88
N TRP A 380 -19.85 14.31 20.21
CA TRP A 380 -19.52 15.55 19.51
C TRP A 380 -18.53 15.27 18.38
N ASP A 381 -18.53 16.12 17.35
CA ASP A 381 -17.55 16.05 16.26
C ASP A 381 -16.10 16.06 16.78
N ARG A 382 -15.86 16.81 17.87
CA ARG A 382 -14.56 16.87 18.57
C ARG A 382 -14.12 15.52 19.14
N ASP A 383 -15.04 14.68 19.59
CA ASP A 383 -14.71 13.37 20.15
C ASP A 383 -14.25 12.40 19.05
N ILE A 384 -14.89 12.49 17.87
CA ILE A 384 -14.48 11.77 16.67
C ILE A 384 -13.09 12.25 16.21
N ASP A 385 -12.89 13.57 16.10
CA ASP A 385 -11.59 14.13 15.73
C ASP A 385 -10.50 13.71 16.71
N ARG A 386 -10.78 13.72 18.03
CA ARG A 386 -9.84 13.28 19.06
C ARG A 386 -9.44 11.81 18.85
N PHE A 387 -10.41 10.93 18.58
CA PHE A 387 -10.13 9.52 18.27
C PHE A 387 -9.25 9.40 17.02
N LEU A 388 -9.64 10.06 15.93
CA LEU A 388 -8.92 9.98 14.64
C LEU A 388 -7.50 10.55 14.71
N SER A 389 -7.24 11.52 15.60
CA SER A 389 -5.91 12.10 15.81
C SER A 389 -5.07 11.40 16.89
N SER A 390 -5.57 10.33 17.50
CA SER A 390 -4.91 9.62 18.59
C SER A 390 -4.15 8.38 18.12
N ASP A 391 -3.29 7.84 18.98
CA ASP A 391 -2.55 6.60 18.73
C ASP A 391 -3.44 5.34 18.66
N PHE A 392 -4.76 5.48 18.85
CA PHE A 392 -5.72 4.42 18.57
C PHE A 392 -5.84 4.12 17.07
N VAL A 393 -5.45 5.07 16.22
CA VAL A 393 -5.32 4.85 14.77
C VAL A 393 -3.90 4.36 14.47
N PRO A 394 -3.72 3.12 14.00
CA PRO A 394 -2.39 2.57 13.74
C PRO A 394 -1.70 3.32 12.60
N LEU A 395 -0.38 3.49 12.73
CA LEU A 395 0.45 4.03 11.66
C LEU A 395 0.54 3.04 10.51
N TYR A 396 0.53 3.55 9.29
CA TYR A 396 0.67 2.80 8.06
C TYR A 396 1.65 3.50 7.14
N ASN A 397 2.68 2.79 6.68
CA ASN A 397 3.63 3.31 5.69
C ASN A 397 3.46 2.51 4.39
N PRO A 398 2.84 3.07 3.35
CA PRO A 398 2.54 2.34 2.11
C PRO A 398 3.78 1.75 1.43
N VAL A 399 4.92 2.43 1.53
CA VAL A 399 6.18 1.97 0.91
C VAL A 399 6.75 0.78 1.68
N GLU A 400 6.82 0.89 3.01
CA GLU A 400 7.36 -0.19 3.84
C GLU A 400 6.51 -1.45 3.77
N GLU A 401 5.18 -1.29 3.83
CA GLU A 401 4.23 -2.41 3.71
C GLU A 401 4.36 -3.09 2.35
N TYR A 402 4.43 -2.31 1.26
CA TYR A 402 4.66 -2.86 -0.07
C TYR A 402 5.97 -3.64 -0.16
N LEU A 403 7.06 -3.12 0.41
CA LEU A 403 8.37 -3.76 0.38
C LEU A 403 8.45 -5.01 1.30
N CYS A 404 7.72 -5.01 2.42
CA CYS A 404 7.64 -6.14 3.35
C CYS A 404 6.79 -7.30 2.79
N ASP A 405 5.74 -6.99 2.02
CA ASP A 405 4.85 -7.97 1.41
C ASP A 405 5.41 -8.61 0.12
N LEU A 406 6.65 -8.31 -0.26
CA LEU A 406 7.25 -8.84 -1.50
C LEU A 406 7.52 -10.36 -1.40
N PRO A 407 7.32 -11.10 -2.51
CA PRO A 407 7.72 -12.50 -2.58
C PRO A 407 9.24 -12.63 -2.61
N ARG A 408 9.74 -13.86 -2.44
CA ARG A 408 11.16 -14.16 -2.70
C ARG A 408 11.48 -13.92 -4.18
N TRP A 409 12.62 -13.28 -4.45
CA TRP A 409 13.10 -13.08 -5.83
C TRP A 409 13.40 -14.43 -6.50
N ASP A 410 12.95 -14.55 -7.75
CA ASP A 410 13.06 -15.77 -8.57
C ASP A 410 14.40 -15.93 -9.29
N GLY A 411 15.31 -14.95 -9.19
CA GLY A 411 16.64 -14.95 -9.81
C GLY A 411 16.71 -14.30 -11.20
N THR A 412 15.60 -13.80 -11.76
CA THR A 412 15.59 -13.15 -13.07
C THR A 412 15.87 -11.65 -12.94
N ASP A 413 16.82 -11.14 -13.73
CA ASP A 413 17.17 -9.72 -13.75
C ASP A 413 16.14 -8.87 -14.50
N ARG A 414 15.24 -8.27 -13.74
CA ARG A 414 14.17 -7.38 -14.24
C ARG A 414 14.58 -5.91 -14.25
N ILE A 415 15.51 -5.50 -13.40
CA ILE A 415 15.96 -4.09 -13.34
C ILE A 415 16.67 -3.70 -14.64
N ARG A 416 17.62 -4.53 -15.12
CA ARG A 416 18.29 -4.26 -16.41
C ARG A 416 17.34 -4.45 -17.59
N ALA A 417 16.43 -5.41 -17.52
CA ALA A 417 15.38 -5.57 -18.53
C ALA A 417 14.47 -4.33 -18.63
N LEU A 418 14.18 -3.67 -17.51
CA LEU A 418 13.44 -2.41 -17.47
C LEU A 418 14.24 -1.28 -18.13
N ALA A 419 15.55 -1.20 -17.88
CA ALA A 419 16.42 -0.22 -18.54
C ALA A 419 16.41 -0.35 -20.07
N ARG A 420 16.42 -1.60 -20.58
CA ARG A 420 16.41 -1.92 -22.03
C ARG A 420 15.16 -1.49 -22.78
N LEU A 421 14.08 -1.13 -22.07
CA LEU A 421 12.90 -0.56 -22.72
C LEU A 421 13.21 0.79 -23.37
N VAL A 422 14.21 1.51 -22.86
CA VAL A 422 14.70 2.76 -23.43
C VAL A 422 15.65 2.43 -24.58
N PRO A 423 15.27 2.69 -25.85
CA PRO A 423 16.17 2.50 -26.97
C PRO A 423 17.24 3.59 -26.94
N CYS A 424 18.50 3.20 -26.73
CA CYS A 424 19.65 4.09 -26.74
C CYS A 424 20.91 3.35 -27.16
N ASP A 425 21.88 4.08 -27.72
CA ASP A 425 23.15 3.50 -28.17
C ASP A 425 24.22 3.45 -27.06
N ASN A 426 23.89 3.92 -25.85
CA ASN A 426 24.84 3.99 -24.75
C ASN A 426 25.03 2.62 -24.06
N PRO A 427 26.22 1.98 -24.16
CA PRO A 427 26.45 0.65 -23.61
C PRO A 427 26.46 0.62 -22.07
N HIS A 428 26.58 1.78 -21.42
CA HIS A 428 26.64 1.89 -19.96
C HIS A 428 25.28 2.17 -19.32
N TRP A 429 24.23 2.45 -20.12
CA TRP A 429 22.91 2.83 -19.62
C TRP A 429 22.33 1.81 -18.63
N GLU A 430 22.34 0.53 -18.98
CA GLU A 430 21.74 -0.51 -18.15
C GLU A 430 22.34 -0.57 -16.74
N GLU A 431 23.66 -0.43 -16.63
CA GLU A 431 24.36 -0.51 -15.35
C GLU A 431 24.21 0.78 -14.52
N LEU A 432 24.20 1.94 -15.18
CA LEU A 432 23.94 3.22 -14.51
C LEU A 432 22.49 3.29 -13.99
N PHE A 433 21.53 2.85 -14.80
CA PHE A 433 20.13 2.73 -14.40
C PHE A 433 19.96 1.73 -13.26
N TYR A 434 20.61 0.57 -13.34
CA TYR A 434 20.59 -0.45 -12.30
C TYR A 434 21.01 0.13 -10.94
N ARG A 435 22.14 0.84 -10.88
CA ARG A 435 22.62 1.48 -9.64
C ARG A 435 21.68 2.55 -9.13
N TRP A 436 21.22 3.41 -10.02
CA TRP A 436 20.26 4.46 -9.67
C TRP A 436 18.94 3.88 -9.13
N PHE A 437 18.42 2.83 -9.73
CA PHE A 437 17.19 2.17 -9.30
C PHE A 437 17.36 1.51 -7.92
N LEU A 438 18.50 0.85 -7.67
CA LEU A 438 18.83 0.36 -6.33
C LEU A 438 18.92 1.50 -5.32
N GLY A 439 19.50 2.64 -5.71
CA GLY A 439 19.58 3.84 -4.87
C GLY A 439 18.20 4.36 -4.49
N MET A 440 17.27 4.41 -5.45
CA MET A 440 15.87 4.75 -5.20
C MET A 440 15.25 3.83 -4.13
N VAL A 441 15.36 2.51 -4.29
CA VAL A 441 14.81 1.54 -3.33
C VAL A 441 15.53 1.61 -1.97
N ALA A 442 16.83 1.92 -1.93
CA ALA A 442 17.57 2.10 -0.68
C ALA A 442 17.05 3.28 0.15
N HIS A 443 16.71 4.40 -0.48
CA HIS A 443 16.05 5.53 0.21
C HIS A 443 14.61 5.19 0.63
N TRP A 444 13.89 4.43 -0.20
CA TRP A 444 12.58 3.85 0.15
C TRP A 444 12.63 2.82 1.27
N ARG A 445 13.81 2.36 1.68
CA ARG A 445 14.05 1.60 2.92
C ARG A 445 14.68 2.42 4.05
N GLY A 446 15.24 3.59 3.74
CA GLY A 446 15.83 4.50 4.73
C GLY A 446 17.19 4.01 5.21
N MET A 447 17.88 3.28 4.33
CA MET A 447 19.23 2.75 4.58
C MET A 447 20.27 3.87 4.65
N ASP A 448 20.11 4.93 3.85
CA ASP A 448 20.97 6.12 3.89
C ASP A 448 20.19 7.32 4.44
N ARG A 449 20.74 7.94 5.48
CA ARG A 449 20.24 9.16 6.15
C ARG A 449 21.21 10.33 6.06
N GLN A 450 22.38 10.12 5.46
CA GLN A 450 23.47 11.10 5.38
C GLN A 450 23.60 11.67 3.97
N HIS A 451 23.27 10.86 2.97
CA HIS A 451 23.30 11.27 1.57
C HIS A 451 21.92 11.11 0.94
N GLY A 452 21.69 11.85 -0.14
CA GLY A 452 20.58 11.59 -1.05
C GLY A 452 21.06 10.89 -2.32
N ASN A 453 20.13 10.29 -3.06
CA ASN A 453 20.38 9.84 -4.44
C ASN A 453 20.61 11.08 -5.30
N SER A 454 21.87 11.50 -5.35
CA SER A 454 22.30 12.78 -5.93
C SER A 454 22.46 12.71 -7.45
N THR A 455 22.34 11.51 -8.00
CA THR A 455 22.39 11.19 -9.42
C THR A 455 20.99 10.96 -9.97
N SER A 456 20.71 11.49 -11.16
CA SER A 456 19.38 11.48 -11.76
C SER A 456 19.46 11.17 -13.26
N PRO A 457 18.78 10.14 -13.77
CA PRO A 457 18.65 9.93 -15.21
C PRO A 457 17.95 11.09 -15.89
N LEU A 458 18.41 11.43 -17.10
CA LEU A 458 17.86 12.49 -17.93
C LEU A 458 17.65 11.92 -19.34
N LEU A 459 16.40 11.66 -19.69
CA LEU A 459 16.02 11.09 -20.98
C LEU A 459 15.77 12.22 -21.98
N VAL A 460 16.61 12.27 -23.01
CA VAL A 460 16.61 13.30 -24.05
C VAL A 460 16.18 12.67 -25.37
N GLY A 461 15.17 13.22 -26.03
CA GLY A 461 14.77 12.71 -27.34
C GLY A 461 13.56 13.43 -27.87
N ALA A 462 13.08 13.09 -29.07
CA ALA A 462 11.96 13.79 -29.67
C ALA A 462 10.67 13.71 -28.82
N GLN A 463 9.78 14.68 -29.04
CA GLN A 463 8.44 14.67 -28.46
C GLN A 463 7.69 13.42 -28.95
N GLY A 464 6.83 12.84 -28.11
CA GLY A 464 6.05 11.66 -28.46
C GLY A 464 6.76 10.31 -28.26
N PHE A 465 8.02 10.31 -27.80
CA PHE A 465 8.78 9.07 -27.51
C PHE A 465 8.38 8.37 -26.19
N ARG A 466 7.28 8.79 -25.56
CA ARG A 466 6.72 8.20 -24.31
C ARG A 466 7.66 8.25 -23.09
N LYS A 467 8.59 9.21 -23.04
CA LYS A 467 9.56 9.41 -21.95
C LYS A 467 8.89 9.57 -20.57
N SER A 468 7.93 10.48 -20.43
CA SER A 468 7.22 10.70 -19.16
C SER A 468 6.36 9.49 -18.76
N THR A 469 5.80 8.77 -19.75
CA THR A 469 5.08 7.50 -19.51
C THR A 469 6.02 6.43 -18.96
N TYR A 470 7.24 6.32 -19.49
CA TYR A 470 8.28 5.42 -18.97
C TYR A 470 8.61 5.75 -17.50
N CYS A 471 8.83 7.03 -17.16
CA CYS A 471 9.06 7.45 -15.78
C CYS A 471 7.94 7.00 -14.83
N ARG A 472 6.68 7.15 -15.26
CA ARG A 472 5.51 6.78 -14.45
C ARG A 472 5.38 5.26 -14.24
N ILE A 473 5.72 4.43 -15.24
CA ILE A 473 5.64 2.96 -15.10
C ILE A 473 6.77 2.37 -14.26
N LEU A 474 7.79 3.14 -13.88
CA LEU A 474 8.81 2.69 -12.92
C LEU A 474 8.19 2.37 -11.55
N LEU A 475 7.13 3.08 -11.16
CA LEU A 475 6.40 2.83 -9.91
C LEU A 475 5.30 1.79 -10.10
N PRO A 476 5.12 0.88 -9.12
CA PRO A 476 4.01 -0.07 -9.14
C PRO A 476 2.69 0.68 -8.99
N PRO A 477 1.57 0.17 -9.57
CA PRO A 477 0.27 0.85 -9.56
C PRO A 477 -0.16 1.37 -8.20
N GLU A 478 0.10 0.61 -7.14
CA GLU A 478 -0.26 0.90 -5.75
C GLU A 478 0.53 2.08 -5.16
N LEU A 479 1.73 2.36 -5.67
CA LEU A 479 2.60 3.46 -5.23
C LEU A 479 2.65 4.64 -6.21
N ARG A 480 1.86 4.62 -7.30
CA ARG A 480 1.84 5.70 -8.31
C ARG A 480 1.39 7.05 -7.76
N PHE A 481 0.69 7.10 -6.62
CA PHE A 481 0.36 8.35 -5.94
C PHE A 481 1.62 9.13 -5.50
N GLY A 482 2.76 8.44 -5.35
CA GLY A 482 4.05 9.04 -5.03
C GLY A 482 4.87 9.48 -6.26
N TYR A 483 4.28 9.52 -7.46
CA TYR A 483 4.91 10.09 -8.65
C TYR A 483 4.50 11.55 -8.85
N ALA A 484 5.46 12.43 -9.19
CA ALA A 484 5.20 13.81 -9.56
C ALA A 484 5.74 14.08 -10.97
N ASP A 485 4.93 14.67 -11.85
CA ASP A 485 5.33 15.00 -13.23
C ASP A 485 6.25 16.22 -13.32
N SER A 486 6.19 17.11 -12.33
CA SER A 486 7.03 18.29 -12.23
C SER A 486 7.27 18.68 -10.77
N LEU A 487 8.27 19.54 -10.56
CA LEU A 487 8.56 20.12 -9.25
C LEU A 487 8.48 21.65 -9.35
N ASP A 488 7.65 22.26 -8.50
CA ASP A 488 7.62 23.72 -8.42
C ASP A 488 8.82 24.25 -7.62
N PHE A 489 9.66 25.05 -8.29
CA PHE A 489 10.82 25.71 -7.70
C PHE A 489 10.50 27.11 -7.15
N SER A 490 9.28 27.61 -7.28
CA SER A 490 8.86 28.91 -6.76
C SER A 490 8.89 28.94 -5.22
N SER A 491 8.50 27.84 -4.59
CA SER A 491 8.45 27.68 -3.14
C SER A 491 9.49 26.66 -2.67
N LYS A 492 10.55 27.17 -2.03
CA LYS A 492 11.60 26.30 -1.45
C LYS A 492 11.05 25.31 -0.44
N GLN A 493 10.05 25.71 0.35
CA GLN A 493 9.45 24.86 1.37
C GLN A 493 8.62 23.72 0.76
N GLU A 494 7.89 23.97 -0.32
CA GLU A 494 7.12 22.94 -1.02
C GLU A 494 8.03 21.96 -1.76
N ALA A 495 9.08 22.46 -2.41
CA ALA A 495 10.09 21.61 -3.04
C ALA A 495 10.79 20.68 -2.02
N GLU A 496 11.06 21.18 -0.81
CA GLU A 496 11.60 20.34 0.28
C GLU A 496 10.56 19.35 0.82
N ARG A 497 9.27 19.71 0.91
CA ARG A 497 8.20 18.77 1.27
C ARG A 497 8.05 17.65 0.25
N ALA A 498 8.21 17.95 -1.03
CA ALA A 498 8.11 16.98 -2.11
C ALA A 498 9.08 15.80 -1.90
N LEU A 499 10.26 16.05 -1.30
CA LEU A 499 11.25 15.00 -1.00
C LEU A 499 10.74 13.91 -0.04
N GLY A 500 9.85 14.27 0.89
CA GLY A 500 9.25 13.35 1.86
C GLY A 500 7.90 12.76 1.43
N ARG A 501 7.28 13.31 0.39
CA ARG A 501 5.96 12.89 -0.11
C ARG A 501 6.04 12.02 -1.35
N PHE A 502 6.92 12.36 -2.29
CA PHE A 502 7.04 11.67 -3.58
C PHE A 502 8.22 10.70 -3.57
N PHE A 503 8.05 9.59 -4.26
CA PHE A 503 9.00 8.50 -4.42
C PHE A 503 9.87 8.69 -5.66
N LEU A 504 9.27 9.22 -6.72
CA LEU A 504 9.94 9.57 -7.96
C LEU A 504 9.39 10.92 -8.46
N ILE A 505 10.28 11.88 -8.62
CA ILE A 505 9.97 13.21 -9.15
C ILE A 505 10.54 13.26 -10.56
N ASN A 506 9.65 13.41 -11.56
CA ASN A 506 10.04 13.73 -12.91
C ASN A 506 10.27 15.24 -13.03
N LEU A 507 11.42 15.62 -13.58
CA LEU A 507 11.75 16.97 -13.99
C LEU A 507 11.42 17.08 -15.47
N ASP A 508 10.13 17.18 -15.79
CA ASP A 508 9.70 17.36 -17.17
C ASP A 508 10.15 18.72 -17.71
N GLU A 509 10.41 18.77 -19.03
CA GLU A 509 10.93 19.94 -19.72
C GLU A 509 12.16 20.52 -19.01
N PHE A 510 13.16 19.67 -18.74
CA PHE A 510 14.37 20.04 -18.01
C PHE A 510 15.10 21.27 -18.61
N ASP A 511 14.97 21.49 -19.92
CA ASP A 511 15.47 22.66 -20.64
C ASP A 511 14.88 24.00 -20.18
N GLN A 512 13.72 24.01 -19.52
CA GLN A 512 13.09 25.23 -18.98
C GLN A 512 13.65 25.65 -17.62
N ILE A 513 14.43 24.79 -16.95
CA ILE A 513 14.98 25.09 -15.63
C ILE A 513 16.06 26.17 -15.75
N THR A 514 15.78 27.34 -15.18
CA THR A 514 16.70 28.49 -15.20
C THR A 514 17.98 28.22 -14.42
N VAL A 515 19.06 28.96 -14.74
CA VAL A 515 20.37 28.86 -14.04
C VAL A 515 20.23 29.04 -12.51
N ASN A 516 19.35 29.93 -12.07
CA ASN A 516 19.08 30.15 -10.64
C ASN A 516 18.41 28.92 -9.99
N GLN A 517 17.47 28.29 -10.68
CA GLN A 517 16.79 27.08 -10.23
C GLN A 517 17.73 25.87 -10.25
N GLN A 518 18.67 25.77 -11.21
CA GLN A 518 19.66 24.70 -11.25
C GLN A 518 20.53 24.65 -9.99
N GLY A 519 20.90 25.82 -9.42
CA GLY A 519 21.61 25.88 -8.14
C GLY A 519 20.80 25.29 -6.99
N PHE A 520 19.50 25.60 -6.94
CA PHE A 520 18.60 25.06 -5.91
C PHE A 520 18.29 23.57 -6.12
N LEU A 521 18.14 23.13 -7.37
CA LEU A 521 17.99 21.71 -7.71
C LEU A 521 19.20 20.90 -7.26
N LYS A 522 20.43 21.37 -7.49
CA LYS A 522 21.66 20.70 -7.01
C LYS A 522 21.65 20.51 -5.48
N HIS A 523 21.17 21.52 -4.74
CA HIS A 523 20.99 21.41 -3.30
C HIS A 523 19.93 20.36 -2.93
N LEU A 524 18.77 20.35 -3.60
CA LEU A 524 17.72 19.34 -3.36
C LEU A 524 18.21 17.91 -3.65
N LEU A 525 18.96 17.70 -4.74
CA LEU A 525 19.53 16.40 -5.10
C LEU A 525 20.44 15.85 -4.00
N GLN A 526 21.20 16.71 -3.31
CA GLN A 526 22.15 16.30 -2.26
C GLN A 526 21.51 16.20 -0.86
N LYS A 527 20.38 16.85 -0.62
CA LYS A 527 19.78 16.97 0.71
C LYS A 527 19.29 15.59 1.23
N PRO A 528 19.81 15.07 2.35
CA PRO A 528 19.51 13.70 2.78
C PRO A 528 18.14 13.53 3.46
N VAL A 529 17.63 14.59 4.09
CA VAL A 529 16.36 14.58 4.84
C VAL A 529 15.46 15.71 4.38
N ALA A 530 14.14 15.48 4.40
CA ALA A 530 13.14 16.48 4.07
C ALA A 530 12.75 17.25 5.34
N ASN A 531 12.81 18.58 5.35
CA ASN A 531 12.44 19.35 6.53
C ASN A 531 11.00 19.81 6.42
N LEU A 532 10.12 19.27 7.26
CA LEU A 532 8.72 19.68 7.31
C LEU A 532 8.47 20.61 8.49
N ARG A 533 8.05 21.83 8.20
CA ARG A 533 7.30 22.66 9.15
C ARG A 533 5.81 22.51 8.87
N LYS A 534 5.05 21.97 9.84
CA LYS A 534 3.58 21.91 9.73
C LYS A 534 3.01 23.33 9.76
N PRO A 535 1.92 23.64 9.03
CA PRO A 535 1.18 24.88 9.23
C PRO A 535 0.82 25.01 10.72
N TYR A 536 1.14 26.14 11.35
CA TYR A 536 0.94 26.41 12.78
C TYR A 536 1.80 25.57 13.76
N GLY A 537 2.71 24.74 13.26
CA GLY A 537 3.69 24.02 14.07
C GLY A 537 4.88 24.90 14.46
N THR A 538 5.24 24.88 15.74
CA THR A 538 6.45 25.56 16.25
C THR A 538 7.73 24.77 15.95
N SER A 539 7.65 23.44 15.83
CA SER A 539 8.80 22.57 15.55
C SER A 539 8.92 22.19 14.07
N VAL A 540 10.16 22.21 13.57
CA VAL A 540 10.53 21.59 12.29
C VAL A 540 10.79 20.11 12.57
N ARG A 541 10.11 19.24 11.83
CA ARG A 541 10.34 17.79 11.88
C ARG A 541 11.17 17.37 10.69
N GLU A 542 12.23 16.63 10.95
CA GLU A 542 12.95 15.92 9.90
C GLU A 542 12.11 14.73 9.46
N LEU A 543 11.73 14.74 8.20
CA LEU A 543 11.09 13.65 7.52
C LEU A 543 12.13 12.89 6.71
N ARG A 544 11.87 11.60 6.60
CA ARG A 544 12.61 10.73 5.72
C ARG A 544 12.45 11.18 4.27
N ARG A 545 13.56 11.22 3.54
CA ARG A 545 13.55 11.43 2.09
C ARG A 545 13.19 10.12 1.38
N TYR A 546 12.16 10.16 0.55
CA TYR A 546 11.82 9.08 -0.38
C TYR A 546 12.21 9.41 -1.82
N ALA A 547 12.21 10.70 -2.18
CA ALA A 547 12.34 11.11 -3.56
C ALA A 547 13.69 10.77 -4.19
N SER A 548 13.62 10.06 -5.31
CA SER A 548 14.62 10.06 -6.37
C SER A 548 14.13 10.91 -7.54
N PHE A 549 15.07 11.37 -8.36
CA PHE A 549 14.78 12.26 -9.47
C PHE A 549 15.08 11.56 -10.79
N ILE A 550 14.23 11.84 -11.77
CA ILE A 550 14.43 11.53 -13.19
C ILE A 550 14.02 12.78 -13.98
N GLY A 551 14.58 13.01 -15.15
CA GLY A 551 14.24 14.16 -15.97
C GLY A 551 13.93 13.76 -17.40
N THR A 552 13.14 14.58 -18.07
CA THR A 552 12.81 14.43 -19.49
C THR A 552 13.03 15.74 -20.21
N SER A 553 13.61 15.70 -21.41
CA SER A 553 13.73 16.88 -22.28
C SER A 553 13.66 16.51 -23.76
N ASN A 554 13.34 17.50 -24.57
CA ASN A 554 13.36 17.42 -26.02
C ASN A 554 14.63 18.04 -26.64
N GLN A 555 15.42 18.78 -25.87
CA GLN A 555 16.63 19.47 -26.33
C GLN A 555 17.89 18.77 -25.82
N LYS A 556 18.97 18.79 -26.60
CA LYS A 556 20.26 18.22 -26.17
C LYS A 556 21.10 19.18 -25.34
N ASP A 557 20.97 20.49 -25.57
CA ASP A 557 21.76 21.54 -24.91
C ASP A 557 21.28 21.83 -23.47
N LEU A 558 21.46 20.88 -22.55
CA LEU A 558 20.86 20.92 -21.20
C LEU A 558 21.85 21.33 -20.11
N LEU A 559 23.11 20.90 -20.23
CA LEU A 559 24.09 21.06 -19.17
C LEU A 559 24.90 22.34 -19.39
N THR A 560 24.66 23.36 -18.55
CA THR A 560 25.34 24.66 -18.64
C THR A 560 26.60 24.78 -17.76
N ASP A 561 26.75 23.87 -16.78
CA ASP A 561 27.84 23.90 -15.79
C ASP A 561 28.71 22.64 -15.89
N PRO A 562 30.01 22.77 -16.22
CA PRO A 562 30.95 21.65 -16.30
C PRO A 562 31.09 20.85 -15.00
N THR A 563 30.83 21.47 -13.84
CA THR A 563 30.92 20.80 -12.52
C THR A 563 29.61 20.09 -12.12
N GLY A 564 28.53 20.36 -12.84
CA GLY A 564 27.19 19.81 -12.61
C GLY A 564 26.91 18.51 -13.35
N SER A 565 27.66 18.21 -14.41
CA SER A 565 27.42 17.10 -15.35
C SER A 565 27.38 15.73 -14.66
N ARG A 566 28.21 15.49 -13.64
CA ARG A 566 28.24 14.20 -12.93
C ARG A 566 26.96 13.81 -12.17
N ARG A 567 26.00 14.73 -12.00
CA ARG A 567 24.73 14.46 -11.31
C ARG A 567 23.61 13.98 -12.23
N PHE A 568 23.80 14.05 -13.55
CA PHE A 568 22.77 13.71 -14.52
C PHE A 568 23.25 12.57 -15.41
N ILE A 569 22.49 11.47 -15.51
CA ILE A 569 22.76 10.38 -16.46
C ILE A 569 22.03 10.69 -17.76
N CYS A 570 22.67 11.44 -18.66
CA CYS A 570 22.04 11.89 -19.91
C CYS A 570 22.05 10.77 -20.94
N ILE A 571 20.86 10.44 -21.45
CA ILE A 571 20.67 9.38 -22.43
C ILE A 571 19.83 9.91 -23.58
N GLU A 572 20.36 9.81 -24.79
CA GLU A 572 19.60 10.03 -26.00
C GLU A 572 18.70 8.81 -26.28
N VAL A 573 17.40 9.06 -26.34
CA VAL A 573 16.37 8.10 -26.70
C VAL A 573 16.18 8.15 -28.21
N THR A 574 16.53 7.05 -28.90
CA THR A 574 16.60 7.00 -30.36
C THR A 574 15.28 6.62 -31.03
N ALA A 575 14.35 6.01 -30.30
CA ALA A 575 13.03 5.60 -30.78
C ALA A 575 11.96 5.68 -29.67
N PRO A 576 10.66 5.61 -29.99
CA PRO A 576 9.61 5.56 -28.97
C PRO A 576 9.81 4.38 -28.00
N ILE A 577 9.75 4.65 -26.70
CA ILE A 577 9.90 3.64 -25.65
C ILE A 577 8.69 2.70 -25.66
N ASP A 578 8.93 1.38 -25.65
CA ASP A 578 7.87 0.39 -25.50
C ASP A 578 7.35 0.34 -24.05
N THR A 579 6.26 1.05 -23.81
CA THR A 579 5.58 1.12 -22.51
C THR A 579 4.46 0.10 -22.35
N ASN A 580 4.13 -0.69 -23.38
CA ASN A 580 3.02 -1.65 -23.36
C ASN A 580 3.48 -3.03 -22.87
N VAL A 581 4.42 -3.05 -21.92
CA VAL A 581 4.99 -4.26 -21.36
C VAL A 581 4.34 -4.62 -20.03
N THR A 582 4.18 -5.91 -19.78
CA THR A 582 3.69 -6.42 -18.50
C THR A 582 4.86 -6.50 -17.52
N ILE A 583 4.92 -5.56 -16.59
CA ILE A 583 5.95 -5.52 -15.54
C ILE A 583 5.47 -6.30 -14.33
N ASP A 584 6.22 -7.32 -13.93
CA ASP A 584 6.05 -7.97 -12.63
C ASP A 584 6.73 -7.13 -11.55
N TYR A 585 5.99 -6.15 -11.03
CA TYR A 585 6.49 -5.22 -10.03
C TYR A 585 6.90 -5.92 -8.74
N ARG A 586 6.16 -6.95 -8.31
CA ARG A 586 6.49 -7.66 -7.07
C ARG A 586 7.84 -8.34 -7.18
N GLN A 587 8.14 -8.99 -8.30
CA GLN A 587 9.47 -9.57 -8.53
C GLN A 587 10.57 -8.53 -8.82
N LEU A 588 10.25 -7.42 -9.48
CA LEU A 588 11.19 -6.31 -9.73
C LEU A 588 11.73 -5.72 -8.42
N TYR A 589 10.83 -5.38 -7.49
CA TYR A 589 11.23 -4.86 -6.19
C TYR A 589 11.79 -5.95 -5.26
N ALA A 590 11.36 -7.21 -5.41
CA ALA A 590 11.99 -8.33 -4.70
C ALA A 590 13.47 -8.49 -5.08
N GLN A 591 13.80 -8.33 -6.38
CA GLN A 591 15.19 -8.30 -6.86
C GLN A 591 15.97 -7.19 -6.16
N ALA A 592 15.47 -5.95 -6.22
CA ALA A 592 16.13 -4.79 -5.61
C ALA A 592 16.35 -4.99 -4.10
N MET A 593 15.34 -5.45 -3.38
CA MET A 593 15.44 -5.74 -1.95
C MET A 593 16.50 -6.80 -1.68
N GLN A 594 16.49 -7.93 -2.38
CA GLN A 594 17.48 -8.99 -2.16
C GLN A 594 18.92 -8.52 -2.44
N LEU A 595 19.14 -7.71 -3.47
CA LEU A 595 20.45 -7.14 -3.77
C LEU A 595 20.91 -6.20 -2.65
N LEU A 596 20.04 -5.31 -2.17
CA LEU A 596 20.34 -4.42 -1.05
C LEU A 596 20.61 -5.19 0.25
N TYR A 597 19.88 -6.28 0.52
CA TYR A 597 20.17 -7.17 1.66
C TYR A 597 21.54 -7.84 1.57
N LYS A 598 22.05 -8.08 0.36
CA LYS A 598 23.41 -8.61 0.11
C LYS A 598 24.49 -7.53 0.12
N ASN A 599 24.16 -6.29 0.51
CA ASN A 599 25.05 -5.13 0.47
C ASN A 599 25.57 -4.80 -0.94
N GLU A 600 24.76 -5.05 -1.97
CA GLU A 600 25.05 -4.56 -3.33
C GLU A 600 25.18 -3.04 -3.33
N ARG A 601 26.19 -2.52 -4.01
CA ARG A 601 26.44 -1.08 -4.12
C ARG A 601 25.35 -0.39 -4.94
N TYR A 602 24.79 0.69 -4.40
CA TYR A 602 23.71 1.47 -5.04
C TYR A 602 24.09 2.93 -5.36
N TRP A 603 25.33 3.34 -5.12
CA TRP A 603 25.86 4.66 -5.50
C TRP A 603 26.88 4.55 -6.63
N LEU A 604 27.04 5.61 -7.42
CA LEU A 604 28.07 5.71 -8.45
C LEU A 604 29.45 5.96 -7.80
N ASN A 605 30.50 5.34 -8.33
CA ASN A 605 31.89 5.59 -7.91
C ASN A 605 32.60 6.50 -8.92
N ASP A 606 33.82 6.91 -8.62
CA ASP A 606 34.63 7.79 -9.47
C ASP A 606 34.78 7.26 -10.92
N GLU A 607 34.88 5.94 -11.11
CA GLU A 607 34.91 5.32 -12.44
C GLU A 607 33.60 5.55 -13.21
N ASN A 608 32.45 5.42 -12.55
CA ASN A 608 31.16 5.74 -13.16
C ASN A 608 31.03 7.23 -13.44
N GLU A 609 31.48 8.09 -12.53
CA GLU A 609 31.45 9.54 -12.72
C GLU A 609 32.28 9.95 -13.94
N GLU A 610 33.41 9.29 -14.19
CA GLU A 610 34.25 9.55 -15.36
C GLU A 610 33.61 9.08 -16.67
N VAL A 611 33.03 7.89 -16.70
CA VAL A 611 32.23 7.41 -17.84
C VAL A 611 31.08 8.39 -18.11
N LEU A 612 30.42 8.85 -17.04
CA LEU A 612 29.30 9.76 -17.15
C LEU A 612 29.72 11.13 -17.69
N ARG A 613 30.84 11.68 -17.20
CA ARG A 613 31.39 12.95 -17.68
C ARG A 613 31.69 12.92 -19.18
N LYS A 614 32.26 11.81 -19.67
CA LYS A 614 32.51 11.61 -21.10
C LYS A 614 31.22 11.57 -21.91
N ASN A 615 30.26 10.73 -21.51
CA ASN A 615 28.97 10.61 -22.20
C ASN A 615 28.19 11.92 -22.22
N ASN A 616 28.27 12.71 -21.15
CA ASN A 616 27.53 13.97 -21.03
C ASN A 616 28.08 15.11 -21.91
N THR A 617 29.28 14.96 -22.49
CA THR A 617 29.91 16.02 -23.31
C THR A 617 29.03 16.43 -24.49
N GLU A 618 28.25 15.49 -25.05
CA GLU A 618 27.33 15.74 -26.16
C GLU A 618 26.06 16.52 -25.77
N PHE A 619 25.75 16.58 -24.47
CA PHE A 619 24.58 17.28 -23.90
C PHE A 619 24.93 18.61 -23.22
N GLU A 620 26.21 19.00 -23.29
CA GLU A 620 26.68 20.27 -22.74
C GLU A 620 26.42 21.42 -23.69
N GLN A 621 25.78 22.47 -23.17
CA GLN A 621 25.59 23.70 -23.92
C GLN A 621 26.94 24.39 -24.10
N ILE A 622 27.42 24.46 -25.35
CA ILE A 622 28.62 25.22 -25.66
C ILE A 622 28.28 26.70 -25.60
N SER A 623 28.95 27.42 -24.70
CA SER A 623 28.68 28.84 -24.57
C SER A 623 29.16 29.65 -25.79
N PRO A 624 28.54 30.80 -26.09
CA PRO A 624 29.01 31.67 -27.18
C PRO A 624 30.48 32.07 -27.04
N LEU A 625 30.95 32.28 -25.80
CA LEU A 625 32.35 32.62 -25.53
C LEU A 625 33.30 31.44 -25.80
N GLU A 626 32.87 30.22 -25.48
CA GLU A 626 33.63 29.00 -25.82
C GLU A 626 33.66 28.77 -27.34
N GLN A 627 32.57 29.02 -28.05
CA GLN A 627 32.52 28.94 -29.52
C GLN A 627 33.48 29.97 -30.15
N LEU A 628 33.44 31.22 -29.69
CA LEU A 628 34.34 32.28 -30.14
C LEU A 628 35.80 31.92 -29.89
N PHE A 629 36.11 31.34 -28.73
CA PHE A 629 37.45 30.83 -28.45
C PHE A 629 37.84 29.75 -29.46
N LYS A 630 37.00 28.74 -29.71
CA LYS A 630 37.29 27.66 -30.67
C LYS A 630 37.45 28.16 -32.12
N CYS A 631 36.82 29.29 -32.49
CA CYS A 631 37.00 29.89 -33.81
C CYS A 631 38.35 30.60 -33.99
N HIS A 632 38.88 31.23 -32.93
CA HIS A 632 40.06 32.10 -33.01
C HIS A 632 41.30 31.55 -32.31
N PHE A 633 41.15 30.50 -31.51
CA PHE A 633 42.22 29.92 -30.71
C PHE A 633 42.12 28.39 -30.65
N SER A 634 43.26 27.72 -30.60
CA SER A 634 43.35 26.29 -30.33
C SER A 634 44.36 26.00 -29.21
N SER A 635 44.24 24.82 -28.59
CA SER A 635 45.29 24.31 -27.70
C SER A 635 46.61 24.17 -28.47
N ALA A 636 47.70 24.57 -27.83
CA ALA A 636 49.01 24.51 -28.43
C ALA A 636 49.54 23.06 -28.50
N THR A 637 49.60 22.51 -29.70
CA THR A 637 50.37 21.30 -30.03
C THR A 637 51.81 21.67 -30.38
N ILE A 638 52.75 20.73 -30.22
CA ILE A 638 54.22 20.92 -30.25
C ILE A 638 54.73 21.60 -31.55
N GLU A 639 53.93 21.63 -32.62
CA GLU A 639 54.37 22.01 -33.97
C GLU A 639 53.92 23.41 -34.45
N LYS A 640 53.17 24.20 -33.67
CA LYS A 640 52.73 25.56 -34.06
C LYS A 640 53.30 26.65 -33.14
N LYS A 641 53.46 27.87 -33.67
CA LYS A 641 53.85 29.06 -32.90
C LYS A 641 52.80 29.33 -31.81
N ALA A 642 53.07 28.87 -30.60
CA ALA A 642 52.18 28.97 -29.46
C ALA A 642 52.61 30.10 -28.51
N GLU A 643 51.64 30.81 -27.95
CA GLU A 643 51.84 31.93 -27.04
C GLU A 643 51.27 31.58 -25.65
N TRP A 644 51.93 32.08 -24.60
CA TRP A 644 51.42 32.01 -23.24
C TRP A 644 50.64 33.29 -22.94
N LEU A 645 49.31 33.19 -22.91
CA LEU A 645 48.42 34.32 -22.68
C LEU A 645 47.60 34.13 -21.41
N THR A 646 47.34 35.21 -20.69
CA THR A 646 46.38 35.21 -19.58
C THR A 646 44.95 35.09 -20.12
N ALA A 647 44.03 34.59 -19.29
CA ALA A 647 42.60 34.58 -19.64
C ALA A 647 42.09 35.98 -20.03
N MET A 648 42.63 37.04 -19.43
CA MET A 648 42.28 38.44 -19.75
C MET A 648 42.80 38.87 -21.13
N GLU A 649 44.04 38.50 -21.49
CA GLU A 649 44.61 38.81 -22.81
C GLU A 649 43.84 38.09 -23.93
N ILE A 650 43.51 36.81 -23.74
CA ILE A 650 42.67 36.04 -24.68
C ILE A 650 41.28 36.68 -24.78
N PHE A 651 40.66 37.03 -23.65
CA PHE A 651 39.34 37.64 -23.61
C PHE A 651 39.28 39.00 -24.32
N ASN A 652 40.30 39.84 -24.14
CA ASN A 652 40.42 41.13 -24.83
C ASN A 652 40.64 40.97 -26.34
N ASP A 653 41.31 39.91 -26.78
CA ASP A 653 41.46 39.64 -28.21
C ASP A 653 40.13 39.19 -28.82
N LEU A 654 39.41 38.28 -28.16
CA LEU A 654 38.06 37.86 -28.56
C LEU A 654 37.06 39.02 -28.64
N GLN A 655 37.20 40.03 -27.79
CA GLN A 655 36.39 41.26 -27.85
C GLN A 655 36.54 42.02 -29.18
N LYS A 656 37.70 41.94 -29.84
CA LYS A 656 37.93 42.62 -31.13
C LYS A 656 37.18 41.96 -32.28
N HIS A 657 36.91 40.66 -32.16
CA HIS A 657 36.24 39.86 -33.18
C HIS A 657 34.72 39.82 -33.00
N THR A 658 34.17 40.55 -32.02
CA THR A 658 32.73 40.60 -31.74
C THR A 658 32.20 42.02 -31.59
N ARG A 659 30.98 42.27 -32.09
CA ARG A 659 30.31 43.58 -31.97
C ARG A 659 29.68 43.79 -30.58
N GLU A 660 29.36 42.71 -29.87
CA GLU A 660 28.80 42.77 -28.52
C GLU A 660 29.92 42.98 -27.48
N LYS A 661 29.66 43.82 -26.48
CA LYS A 661 30.59 44.01 -25.35
C LYS A 661 30.55 42.80 -24.43
N LEU A 662 31.65 42.05 -24.39
CA LEU A 662 31.89 40.99 -23.43
C LEU A 662 32.05 41.58 -22.02
N SER A 663 31.33 41.03 -21.05
CA SER A 663 31.36 41.51 -19.67
C SER A 663 32.62 41.03 -18.93
N ILE A 664 33.40 41.97 -18.39
CA ILE A 664 34.60 41.71 -17.57
C ILE A 664 34.29 40.75 -16.38
N ASN A 665 33.06 40.79 -15.84
CA ASN A 665 32.64 39.90 -14.76
C ASN A 665 32.64 38.40 -15.16
N LYS A 666 32.70 38.08 -16.46
CA LYS A 666 32.75 36.71 -16.99
C LYS A 666 34.16 36.14 -17.15
N ILE A 667 35.24 36.90 -16.88
CA ILE A 667 36.63 36.42 -17.05
C ILE A 667 36.93 35.21 -16.14
N ASN A 668 36.45 35.22 -14.90
CA ASN A 668 36.62 34.09 -13.97
C ASN A 668 35.93 32.82 -14.49
N TRP A 669 34.78 32.99 -15.13
CA TRP A 669 34.06 31.89 -15.76
C TRP A 669 34.75 31.42 -17.05
N PHE A 670 35.30 32.35 -17.84
CA PHE A 670 36.13 32.01 -19.00
C PHE A 670 37.39 31.21 -18.63
N GLY A 671 38.05 31.55 -17.52
CA GLY A 671 39.16 30.74 -16.99
C GLY A 671 38.75 29.30 -16.65
N ARG A 672 37.50 29.06 -16.21
CA ARG A 672 36.98 27.70 -16.00
C ARG A 672 36.75 26.96 -17.33
N ILE A 673 36.31 27.66 -18.37
CA ILE A 673 36.18 27.10 -19.73
C ILE A 673 37.55 26.68 -20.28
N LEU A 674 38.57 27.53 -20.15
CA LEU A 674 39.92 27.20 -20.63
C LEU A 674 40.50 25.97 -19.91
N ARG A 675 40.23 25.82 -18.61
CA ARG A 675 40.59 24.60 -17.86
C ARG A 675 39.80 23.38 -18.32
N LYS A 676 38.51 23.54 -18.64
CA LYS A 676 37.66 22.46 -19.17
C LYS A 676 38.16 21.96 -20.52
N LEU A 677 38.66 22.86 -21.38
CA LEU A 677 39.23 22.52 -22.68
C LEU A 677 40.64 21.90 -22.59
N ASP A 678 41.09 21.54 -21.38
CA ASP A 678 42.42 20.96 -21.09
C ASP A 678 43.57 21.77 -21.72
N ILE A 679 43.44 23.10 -21.75
CA ILE A 679 44.50 23.99 -22.25
C ILE A 679 45.67 23.96 -21.26
N PRO A 680 46.91 23.69 -21.70
CA PRO A 680 48.08 23.68 -20.83
C PRO A 680 48.23 25.02 -20.10
N GLN A 681 48.37 24.98 -18.76
CA GLN A 681 48.41 26.17 -17.92
C GLN A 681 49.65 26.21 -17.03
N LYS A 682 50.15 27.42 -16.74
CA LYS A 682 51.28 27.67 -15.85
C LYS A 682 51.00 28.85 -14.92
N ALA A 683 51.44 28.75 -13.66
CA ALA A 683 51.35 29.85 -12.70
C ALA A 683 52.43 30.93 -12.98
N SER A 684 52.05 32.20 -12.91
CA SER A 684 52.92 33.37 -13.10
C SER A 684 52.56 34.49 -12.12
N SER A 685 53.44 35.48 -11.96
CA SER A 685 53.22 36.67 -11.12
C SER A 685 52.04 37.53 -11.60
N LYS A 686 51.64 37.39 -12.87
CA LYS A 686 50.49 38.09 -13.48
C LYS A 686 49.18 37.28 -13.44
N GLY A 687 49.19 36.06 -12.89
CA GLY A 687 48.05 35.14 -12.87
C GLY A 687 48.32 33.81 -13.58
N THR A 688 47.26 33.04 -13.88
CA THR A 688 47.36 31.78 -14.64
C THR A 688 47.51 32.09 -16.14
N LEU A 689 48.59 31.61 -16.75
CA LEU A 689 48.85 31.67 -18.20
C LEU A 689 48.38 30.38 -18.86
N TYR A 690 47.80 30.49 -20.05
CA TYR A 690 47.29 29.39 -20.87
C TYR A 690 48.07 29.35 -22.19
N HIS A 691 48.49 28.16 -22.62
CA HIS A 691 49.28 27.95 -23.84
C HIS A 691 48.35 27.74 -25.04
N VAL A 692 48.24 28.76 -25.89
CA VAL A 692 47.27 28.80 -26.99
C VAL A 692 47.93 29.22 -28.30
N VAL A 693 47.34 28.78 -29.42
CA VAL A 693 47.71 29.18 -30.77
C VAL A 693 46.56 29.99 -31.35
N LYS A 694 46.85 31.16 -31.95
CA LYS A 694 45.85 31.94 -32.69
C LYS A 694 45.55 31.27 -34.02
N LEU A 695 44.28 31.10 -34.33
CA LEU A 695 43.79 30.64 -35.62
C LEU A 695 43.55 31.88 -36.48
N GLU A 696 44.14 31.90 -37.68
CA GLU A 696 43.99 33.01 -38.64
C GLU A 696 42.58 33.10 -39.22
#